data_AF-A0A957DGN1-F1
#
_entry.id   AF-A0A957DGN1-F1
#
_cell.length_a   1.000
_cell.length_b   1.000
_cell.length_c   1.000
_cell.angle_alpha   90.00
_cell.angle_beta   90.00
_cell.angle_gamma   90.00
#
_symmetry.space_group_name_H-M   'P 1'
#
loop_
_entity.id
_entity.type
_entity.pdbx_description
1 polymer ?
#
loop_
_entity_poly.entity_id
_entity_poly.type
_entity_poly.pdbx_seq_one_letter_code
_entity_poly.pdbx_strand_id
1 'polypeptide(L)'
;MLSETLTPNTTPSQDTPSYTPTRAPRLNFNLAAPRGFGDSDNTWAWSMVWWQGKLYVGTNRSWLCCERAAMNIALPGVIKVLLAKYPPDDDEVDCAPNPLDLQLQAEIWCWTPETDQWERVFQAEKDAVVKGKPNRQVSREVGYRYMLPVPEADGGEALYVASVTPKFVYWLYGRGGHHFPPPGLLRSTDGETFTRVPQDPGTFMGDLPKNTLRTMVVYKDKLFLTHGPVRGYGFLMVSEDPKAGNDSFTYAFPEDVKVFDMTTYNGYLYVGIRDEQGGYGVVKTDASGKPPYRYTTVVSKGAYLPKPSTNVISMRVFKDCLYVGTDRPAEIIRINPDDSWELIVGTPRQTPDGWKYPLSGHDAGFNNYLNGHIWWMRESMGRLYLGTMNMGMTLRTLPQAEDIIKPGSGVHVFETEDGCHFAPITTDGFGRISNFGVRTMVDTPHGLFVGTTNNWTGLEIWRGTPAEPGMEVAPPEELEGETAGNRVLLSWEAAPGARQYHVWRATFSDRRDTIERNKMLSSLLKVVRNFLRSNRGMYLPPLPDKVWVPERYEAVGTTTEAHFVDGKAAAGGHYMYYVVAEYADGQKSAASNIVTAPSFMPASTYAGIHQLLNRHAHHLPQQNSALQTLNDAQTAAKGGDLAMAAATLKNLYVTLEAARAQSEADWAIRDVQVALRKLVRRTLLAQEKQIPADLLWG
;
A
#
# COMPACT_ATOMS: atom_id res chain seq x y z
N MET A 1 12.49 44.64 -66.88
CA MET A 1 13.67 43.85 -67.27
C MET A 1 14.08 43.02 -66.07
N LEU A 2 14.23 41.70 -66.29
CA LEU A 2 14.88 40.66 -65.45
C LEU A 2 14.17 40.32 -64.12
N SER A 3 13.43 39.19 -64.03
CA SER A 3 13.86 37.77 -63.83
C SER A 3 14.29 37.54 -62.38
N GLU A 4 13.63 36.69 -61.59
CA GLU A 4 13.80 35.23 -61.37
C GLU A 4 13.24 34.97 -59.93
N THR A 5 12.78 33.83 -59.43
CA THR A 5 12.82 32.41 -59.80
C THR A 5 11.76 31.70 -58.95
N LEU A 6 11.08 30.70 -59.50
CA LEU A 6 10.32 29.70 -58.74
C LEU A 6 11.29 28.72 -58.07
N THR A 7 11.03 28.38 -56.80
CA THR A 7 11.52 27.16 -56.15
C THR A 7 10.37 26.43 -55.43
N PRO A 8 10.47 25.10 -55.27
CA PRO A 8 9.33 24.19 -55.21
C PRO A 8 8.98 23.69 -53.80
N ASN A 9 7.69 23.40 -53.61
CA ASN A 9 7.09 22.42 -52.69
C ASN A 9 7.89 22.05 -51.43
N THR A 10 7.58 22.70 -50.31
CA THR A 10 7.68 22.08 -48.99
C THR A 10 6.35 21.39 -48.66
N THR A 11 6.41 20.07 -48.55
CA THR A 11 5.35 19.21 -48.01
C THR A 11 4.96 19.73 -46.62
N PRO A 12 3.66 19.91 -46.30
CA PRO A 12 3.25 20.23 -44.94
C PRO A 12 3.65 19.06 -44.03
N SER A 13 4.43 19.33 -42.98
CA SER A 13 4.57 18.41 -41.86
C SER A 13 3.17 18.09 -41.34
N GLN A 14 2.85 16.81 -41.27
CA GLN A 14 1.71 16.33 -40.49
C GLN A 14 2.04 16.56 -39.01
N ASP A 15 1.81 17.79 -38.54
CA ASP A 15 1.64 18.05 -37.12
C ASP A 15 0.32 17.40 -36.69
N THR A 16 0.40 16.10 -36.40
CA THR A 16 -0.62 15.46 -35.57
C THR A 16 -0.52 16.13 -34.19
N PRO A 17 -1.61 16.66 -33.63
CA PRO A 17 -1.55 17.27 -32.31
C PRO A 17 -1.03 16.23 -31.32
N SER A 18 0.20 16.40 -30.84
CA SER A 18 0.71 15.60 -29.72
C SER A 18 0.00 16.09 -28.47
N TYR A 19 -1.16 15.48 -28.17
CA TYR A 19 -1.74 15.60 -26.84
C TYR A 19 -0.71 15.04 -25.85
N THR A 20 0.03 15.93 -25.20
CA THR A 20 0.90 15.59 -24.08
C THR A 20 0.04 15.85 -22.86
N PRO A 21 -0.49 14.82 -22.18
CA PRO A 21 -1.30 15.01 -20.99
C PRO A 21 -0.49 15.83 -19.98
N THR A 22 -1.11 16.81 -19.34
CA THR A 22 -0.47 17.52 -18.22
C THR A 22 -0.36 16.53 -17.05
N ARG A 23 0.82 15.94 -16.87
CA ARG A 23 1.07 14.90 -15.86
C ARG A 23 1.20 15.50 -14.46
N ALA A 24 0.74 14.75 -13.47
CA ALA A 24 0.94 15.10 -12.06
C ALA A 24 2.44 15.06 -11.70
N PRO A 25 2.95 16.08 -10.97
CA PRO A 25 4.36 16.11 -10.55
C PRO A 25 4.71 14.93 -9.64
N ARG A 26 5.97 14.51 -9.65
CA ARG A 26 6.51 13.52 -8.71
C ARG A 26 7.15 14.22 -7.50
N LEU A 27 7.30 13.49 -6.40
CA LEU A 27 7.85 14.01 -5.15
C LEU A 27 9.25 13.46 -4.86
N ASN A 28 10.13 14.36 -4.42
CA ASN A 28 11.46 14.04 -3.93
C ASN A 28 11.45 13.98 -2.40
N PHE A 29 11.87 12.85 -1.84
CA PHE A 29 11.77 12.58 -0.40
C PHE A 29 13.08 12.83 0.33
N ASN A 30 13.01 13.63 1.38
CA ASN A 30 14.12 13.90 2.29
C ASN A 30 13.73 13.59 3.73
N LEU A 31 14.71 13.24 4.57
CA LEU A 31 14.48 13.04 6.00
C LEU A 31 14.04 14.36 6.65
N ALA A 32 12.92 14.33 7.36
CA ALA A 32 12.26 15.52 7.92
C ALA A 32 12.35 15.62 9.45
N ALA A 33 12.82 14.56 10.12
CA ALA A 33 12.99 14.54 11.57
C ALA A 33 14.24 13.72 11.96
N PRO A 34 14.89 14.01 13.09
CA PRO A 34 15.84 13.09 13.70
C PRO A 34 15.20 11.71 13.92
N ARG A 35 15.98 10.63 13.78
CA ARG A 35 15.49 9.27 13.99
C ARG A 35 14.90 9.11 15.38
N GLY A 36 13.70 8.54 15.47
CA GLY A 36 13.00 8.39 16.74
C GLY A 36 12.76 9.70 17.49
N PHE A 37 12.86 10.85 16.80
CA PHE A 37 12.93 12.18 17.41
C PHE A 37 14.06 12.34 18.43
N GLY A 38 15.19 11.65 18.21
CA GLY A 38 16.33 11.60 19.11
C GLY A 38 16.32 10.44 20.11
N ASP A 39 15.25 9.64 20.13
CA ASP A 39 15.09 8.47 21.01
C ASP A 39 14.77 7.21 20.17
N SER A 40 15.71 6.26 20.08
CA SER A 40 15.55 5.04 19.27
C SER A 40 14.42 4.12 19.74
N ASP A 41 13.92 4.28 20.97
CA ASP A 41 12.77 3.54 21.47
C ASP A 41 11.46 3.98 20.80
N ASN A 42 11.40 5.16 20.17
CA ASN A 42 10.30 5.53 19.30
C ASN A 42 10.42 4.76 17.98
N THR A 43 9.92 3.53 17.98
CA THR A 43 10.17 2.58 16.89
C THR A 43 9.22 2.75 15.71
N TRP A 44 7.97 3.17 15.92
CA TRP A 44 6.95 3.26 14.86
C TRP A 44 6.27 4.64 14.85
N ALA A 45 6.18 5.28 13.68
CA ALA A 45 5.29 6.41 13.45
C ALA A 45 3.86 5.89 13.31
N TRP A 46 3.19 5.61 14.43
CA TRP A 46 2.02 4.74 14.46
C TRP A 46 0.73 5.45 14.03
N SER A 47 0.66 6.76 14.27
CA SER A 47 -0.34 7.67 13.72
C SER A 47 0.28 8.99 13.31
N MET A 48 -0.32 9.67 12.35
CA MET A 48 0.09 11.00 11.92
C MET A 48 -1.13 11.76 11.42
N VAL A 49 -1.21 13.06 11.72
CA VAL A 49 -2.28 13.92 11.21
C VAL A 49 -1.83 15.37 11.08
N TRP A 50 -2.31 16.04 10.03
CA TRP A 50 -2.20 17.49 9.88
C TRP A 50 -3.43 18.13 10.51
N TRP A 51 -3.21 19.02 11.48
CA TRP A 51 -4.29 19.64 12.23
C TRP A 51 -3.87 21.01 12.73
N GLN A 52 -4.73 22.02 12.57
CA GLN A 52 -4.49 23.40 12.99
C GLN A 52 -3.10 23.95 12.58
N GLY A 53 -2.67 23.69 11.34
CA GLY A 53 -1.40 24.21 10.81
C GLY A 53 -0.14 23.48 11.29
N LYS A 54 -0.27 22.37 12.03
CA LYS A 54 0.86 21.57 12.53
C LYS A 54 0.69 20.09 12.18
N LEU A 55 1.82 19.38 12.14
CA LEU A 55 1.84 17.93 11.93
C LEU A 55 2.07 17.20 13.25
N TYR A 56 1.12 16.36 13.65
CA TYR A 56 1.22 15.54 14.86
C TYR A 56 1.59 14.11 14.51
N VAL A 57 2.46 13.49 15.31
CA VAL A 57 2.91 12.09 15.17
C VAL A 57 2.75 11.38 16.50
N GLY A 58 1.97 10.29 16.51
CA GLY A 58 1.85 9.38 17.64
C GLY A 58 2.82 8.22 17.50
N THR A 59 3.64 7.96 18.52
CA THR A 59 4.66 6.90 18.46
C THR A 59 4.19 5.59 19.08
N ASN A 60 4.87 4.50 18.74
CA ASN A 60 5.00 3.32 19.60
C ASN A 60 6.36 3.33 20.30
N ARG A 61 6.43 2.73 21.49
CA ARG A 61 7.67 2.48 22.24
C ARG A 61 8.15 1.03 22.18
N SER A 62 9.42 0.83 21.82
CA SER A 62 10.23 -0.39 21.92
C SER A 62 9.49 -1.67 21.46
N TRP A 63 8.94 -1.65 20.25
CA TRP A 63 8.02 -2.69 19.80
C TRP A 63 8.59 -4.11 19.86
N LEU A 64 9.83 -4.28 19.41
CA LEU A 64 10.49 -5.59 19.40
C LEU A 64 10.63 -6.14 20.81
N CYS A 65 10.99 -5.30 21.79
CA CYS A 65 11.02 -5.70 23.20
C CYS A 65 9.64 -6.14 23.68
N CYS A 66 8.58 -5.38 23.36
CA CYS A 66 7.20 -5.73 23.72
C CYS A 66 6.77 -7.07 23.11
N GLU A 67 7.03 -7.28 21.82
CA GLU A 67 6.70 -8.52 21.11
C GLU A 67 7.44 -9.72 21.72
N ARG A 68 8.76 -9.59 21.91
CA ARG A 68 9.61 -10.65 22.49
C ARG A 68 9.20 -10.97 23.92
N ALA A 69 8.91 -9.96 24.74
CA ALA A 69 8.43 -10.14 26.11
C ALA A 69 7.10 -10.90 26.13
N ALA A 70 6.11 -10.44 25.35
CA ALA A 70 4.80 -11.08 25.28
C ALA A 70 4.89 -12.55 24.86
N MET A 71 5.71 -12.86 23.84
CA MET A 71 5.93 -14.23 23.39
C MET A 71 6.65 -15.10 24.43
N ASN A 72 7.69 -14.57 25.09
CA ASN A 72 8.46 -15.29 26.11
C ASN A 72 7.58 -15.69 27.31
N ILE A 73 6.73 -14.77 27.77
CA ILE A 73 5.80 -15.00 28.88
C ILE A 73 4.71 -16.01 28.47
N ALA A 74 4.22 -15.93 27.23
CA ALA A 74 3.20 -16.85 26.73
C ALA A 74 3.66 -18.30 26.68
N LEU A 75 4.93 -18.54 26.35
CA LEU A 75 5.43 -19.86 25.97
C LEU A 75 6.71 -20.25 26.76
N PRO A 76 6.63 -20.38 28.10
CA PRO A 76 7.81 -20.64 28.92
C PRO A 76 8.35 -22.05 28.65
N GLY A 77 9.56 -22.14 28.09
CA GLY A 77 10.34 -23.39 27.99
C GLY A 77 10.59 -23.94 26.58
N VAL A 78 9.73 -23.67 25.59
CA VAL A 78 9.85 -24.25 24.23
C VAL A 78 10.65 -23.36 23.26
N ILE A 79 10.69 -22.03 23.51
CA ILE A 79 11.23 -21.03 22.56
C ILE A 79 12.40 -20.22 23.17
N LYS A 80 13.05 -20.74 24.21
CA LYS A 80 14.23 -20.10 24.82
C LYS A 80 15.43 -19.96 23.87
N VAL A 81 15.41 -20.63 22.72
CA VAL A 81 16.65 -20.84 21.97
C VAL A 81 16.84 -19.85 20.81
N LEU A 82 15.83 -19.39 20.06
CA LEU A 82 16.13 -18.65 18.79
C LEU A 82 15.16 -17.57 18.27
N LEU A 83 13.82 -17.65 18.46
CA LEU A 83 12.87 -16.69 17.82
C LEU A 83 12.09 -15.78 18.77
N ALA A 84 11.99 -16.14 20.05
CA ALA A 84 11.29 -15.35 21.06
C ALA A 84 12.10 -15.28 22.36
N LYS A 85 13.43 -15.32 22.21
CA LYS A 85 14.33 -15.03 23.30
C LYS A 85 14.05 -13.61 23.78
N TYR A 86 13.96 -13.46 25.09
CA TYR A 86 13.84 -12.17 25.74
C TYR A 86 14.88 -12.10 26.88
N PRO A 87 15.71 -11.05 26.92
CA PRO A 87 15.97 -10.08 25.84
C PRO A 87 16.39 -10.73 24.51
N PRO A 88 16.19 -10.08 23.35
CA PRO A 88 16.72 -10.56 22.08
C PRO A 88 18.26 -10.54 22.09
N ASP A 89 18.88 -11.48 21.38
CA ASP A 89 20.33 -11.48 21.14
C ASP A 89 20.65 -10.55 19.96
N ASP A 90 20.58 -9.24 20.20
CA ASP A 90 20.83 -8.22 19.18
C ASP A 90 21.43 -6.96 19.83
N ASP A 91 22.69 -6.66 19.52
CA ASP A 91 23.43 -5.55 20.14
C ASP A 91 22.89 -4.16 19.75
N GLU A 92 22.04 -4.08 18.71
CA GLU A 92 21.37 -2.84 18.31
C GLU A 92 20.06 -2.58 19.08
N VAL A 93 19.62 -3.50 19.96
CA VAL A 93 18.35 -3.40 20.67
C VAL A 93 18.55 -3.59 22.17
N ASP A 94 18.37 -2.51 22.94
CA ASP A 94 18.46 -2.56 24.40
C ASP A 94 17.08 -2.84 25.03
N CYS A 95 16.79 -4.11 25.31
CA CYS A 95 15.61 -4.49 26.08
C CYS A 95 15.98 -4.72 27.56
N ALA A 96 15.25 -4.07 28.46
CA ALA A 96 15.40 -4.28 29.90
C ALA A 96 15.27 -5.79 30.25
N PRO A 97 16.19 -6.36 31.07
CA PRO A 97 16.19 -7.81 31.38
C PRO A 97 14.86 -8.33 31.93
N ASN A 98 14.13 -7.49 32.64
CA ASN A 98 12.80 -7.78 33.14
C ASN A 98 11.77 -6.93 32.36
N PRO A 99 10.75 -7.54 31.74
CA PRO A 99 9.74 -6.80 30.98
C PRO A 99 9.01 -5.70 31.75
N LEU A 100 8.91 -5.80 33.07
CA LEU A 100 8.29 -4.77 33.92
C LEU A 100 9.13 -3.49 34.03
N ASP A 101 10.41 -3.53 33.62
CA ASP A 101 11.34 -2.40 33.65
C ASP A 101 11.43 -1.67 32.29
N LEU A 102 10.68 -2.12 31.27
CA LEU A 102 10.63 -1.46 29.96
C LEU A 102 10.03 -0.05 30.05
N GLN A 103 10.67 0.91 29.39
CA GLN A 103 10.22 2.31 29.33
C GLN A 103 9.25 2.51 28.17
N LEU A 104 8.01 2.08 28.37
CA LEU A 104 7.00 2.00 27.31
C LEU A 104 6.16 3.27 27.13
N GLN A 105 6.52 4.41 27.73
CA GLN A 105 5.70 5.63 27.69
C GLN A 105 5.63 6.23 26.29
N ALA A 106 4.52 5.95 25.60
CA ALA A 106 4.24 6.46 24.26
C ALA A 106 4.26 7.99 24.20
N GLU A 107 4.57 8.55 23.04
CA GLU A 107 4.75 9.99 22.86
C GLU A 107 3.89 10.54 21.71
N ILE A 108 3.53 11.81 21.83
CA ILE A 108 2.99 12.60 20.72
C ILE A 108 3.98 13.72 20.44
N TRP A 109 4.42 13.79 19.18
CA TRP A 109 5.32 14.81 18.66
C TRP A 109 4.57 15.74 17.73
N CYS A 110 4.99 17.00 17.68
CA CYS A 110 4.39 18.05 16.87
C CYS A 110 5.50 18.73 16.07
N TRP A 111 5.28 18.91 14.77
CA TRP A 111 6.11 19.74 13.91
C TRP A 111 5.40 21.05 13.57
N THR A 112 6.12 22.15 13.75
CA THR A 112 5.64 23.51 13.47
C THR A 112 6.36 24.05 12.23
N PRO A 113 5.66 24.28 11.11
CA PRO A 113 6.29 24.70 9.85
C PRO A 113 7.08 26.00 9.95
N GLU A 114 6.60 26.96 10.74
CA GLU A 114 7.19 28.31 10.85
C GLU A 114 8.59 28.28 11.45
N THR A 115 8.86 27.31 12.33
CA THR A 115 10.15 27.16 13.02
C THR A 115 10.95 25.96 12.52
N ASP A 116 10.32 25.09 11.73
CA ASP A 116 10.83 23.78 11.31
C ASP A 116 11.34 22.92 12.49
N GLN A 117 10.67 23.05 13.65
CA GLN A 117 11.04 22.34 14.88
C GLN A 117 10.05 21.22 15.22
N TRP A 118 10.60 20.16 15.81
CA TRP A 118 9.86 19.04 16.39
C TRP A 118 9.86 19.13 17.92
N GLU A 119 8.68 19.03 18.52
CA GLU A 119 8.49 19.13 19.96
C GLU A 119 7.63 17.97 20.46
N ARG A 120 8.01 17.37 21.60
CA ARG A 120 7.18 16.37 22.27
C ARG A 120 6.11 17.08 23.10
N VAL A 121 4.88 17.09 22.59
CA VAL A 121 3.72 17.75 23.24
C VAL A 121 3.03 16.85 24.26
N PHE A 122 3.20 15.53 24.18
CA PHE A 122 2.62 14.60 25.15
C PHE A 122 3.49 13.37 25.39
N GLN A 123 3.45 12.85 26.61
CA GLN A 123 4.03 11.56 26.98
C GLN A 123 3.04 10.80 27.88
N ALA A 124 2.85 9.51 27.61
CA ALA A 124 1.97 8.65 28.38
C ALA A 124 2.42 8.57 29.85
N GLU A 125 1.46 8.42 30.76
CA GLU A 125 1.72 8.27 32.18
C GLU A 125 2.34 6.90 32.51
N LYS A 126 3.09 6.85 33.62
CA LYS A 126 3.64 5.63 34.21
C LYS A 126 2.97 5.35 35.55
N ASP A 127 1.67 5.15 35.50
CA ASP A 127 0.78 5.01 36.67
C ASP A 127 0.06 3.65 36.71
N ALA A 128 0.11 2.87 35.62
CA ALA A 128 -0.59 1.60 35.52
C ALA A 128 0.06 0.53 36.41
N VAL A 129 -0.77 -0.18 37.18
CA VAL A 129 -0.32 -1.21 38.13
C VAL A 129 -0.55 -2.59 37.56
N VAL A 130 0.46 -3.45 37.60
CA VAL A 130 0.34 -4.86 37.21
C VAL A 130 -0.17 -5.69 38.39
N LYS A 131 -1.25 -6.46 38.19
CA LYS A 131 -1.84 -7.34 39.21
C LYS A 131 -0.79 -8.27 39.82
N GLY A 132 -0.74 -8.33 41.15
CA GLY A 132 0.26 -9.12 41.88
C GLY A 132 1.64 -8.45 42.02
N LYS A 133 1.80 -7.22 41.49
CA LYS A 133 3.02 -6.40 41.58
C LYS A 133 2.67 -4.93 41.94
N PRO A 134 2.00 -4.67 43.07
CA PRO A 134 1.47 -3.33 43.41
C PRO A 134 2.55 -2.23 43.51
N ASN A 135 3.79 -2.59 43.83
CA ASN A 135 4.92 -1.66 43.93
C ASN A 135 5.64 -1.42 42.59
N ARG A 136 5.08 -1.88 41.46
CA ARG A 136 5.65 -1.72 40.12
C ARG A 136 4.65 -1.01 39.21
N GLN A 137 4.92 0.26 38.94
CA GLN A 137 4.19 1.04 37.95
C GLN A 137 4.84 0.88 36.57
N VAL A 138 4.00 0.64 35.56
CA VAL A 138 4.38 0.54 34.16
C VAL A 138 3.65 1.63 33.37
N SER A 139 4.06 1.84 32.12
CA SER A 139 3.33 2.78 31.27
C SER A 139 1.89 2.33 31.05
N ARG A 140 0.97 3.30 31.02
CA ARG A 140 -0.42 3.06 30.69
C ARG A 140 -0.64 2.83 29.19
N GLU A 141 0.03 3.60 28.34
CA GLU A 141 -0.02 3.50 26.89
C GLU A 141 1.36 3.19 26.30
N VAL A 142 1.43 2.14 25.48
CA VAL A 142 2.62 1.79 24.70
C VAL A 142 2.58 2.35 23.27
N GLY A 143 1.45 2.91 22.85
CA GLY A 143 1.43 3.68 21.61
C GLY A 143 0.15 4.43 21.32
N TYR A 144 0.25 5.42 20.43
CA TYR A 144 -0.86 6.17 19.86
C TYR A 144 -1.05 5.77 18.40
N ARG A 145 -2.11 5.02 18.13
CA ARG A 145 -2.24 4.20 16.91
C ARG A 145 -3.10 4.82 15.82
N TYR A 146 -3.89 5.83 16.17
CA TYR A 146 -4.69 6.59 15.22
C TYR A 146 -4.98 7.99 15.77
N MET A 147 -5.08 8.97 14.89
CA MET A 147 -5.40 10.36 15.21
C MET A 147 -6.44 10.86 14.21
N LEU A 148 -7.46 11.56 14.68
CA LEU A 148 -8.50 12.12 13.83
C LEU A 148 -9.07 13.41 14.45
N PRO A 149 -9.07 14.53 13.71
CA PRO A 149 -9.88 15.70 14.04
C PRO A 149 -11.35 15.33 13.92
N VAL A 150 -12.12 15.61 14.98
CA VAL A 150 -13.54 15.29 15.05
C VAL A 150 -14.30 16.58 15.34
N PRO A 151 -15.22 17.00 14.44
CA PRO A 151 -16.17 18.06 14.74
C PRO A 151 -17.08 17.66 15.91
N GLU A 152 -17.35 18.58 16.82
CA GLU A 152 -18.17 18.36 18.00
C GLU A 152 -19.48 19.16 17.93
N ALA A 153 -20.50 18.68 18.65
CA ALA A 153 -21.86 19.25 18.59
C ALA A 153 -21.96 20.72 19.07
N ASP A 154 -20.96 21.20 19.82
CA ASP A 154 -20.87 22.61 20.25
C ASP A 154 -20.28 23.53 19.18
N GLY A 155 -19.98 23.00 17.98
CA GLY A 155 -19.39 23.74 16.87
C GLY A 155 -17.86 23.81 16.92
N GLY A 156 -17.22 23.23 17.95
CA GLY A 156 -15.78 23.07 18.02
C GLY A 156 -15.26 21.89 17.20
N GLU A 157 -13.94 21.77 17.13
CA GLU A 157 -13.24 20.59 16.64
C GLU A 157 -12.18 20.19 17.66
N ALA A 158 -12.07 18.88 17.94
CA ALA A 158 -11.03 18.36 18.81
C ALA A 158 -10.26 17.23 18.13
N LEU A 159 -8.97 17.13 18.44
CA LEU A 159 -8.14 16.03 18.03
C LEU A 159 -8.36 14.85 18.97
N TYR A 160 -8.85 13.73 18.44
CA TYR A 160 -8.96 12.46 19.16
C TYR A 160 -7.78 11.55 18.83
N VAL A 161 -7.23 10.90 19.85
CA VAL A 161 -6.06 10.01 19.72
C VAL A 161 -6.36 8.64 20.33
N ALA A 162 -6.31 7.61 19.50
CA ALA A 162 -6.59 6.23 19.90
C ALA A 162 -5.35 5.53 20.47
N SER A 163 -5.45 4.94 21.66
CA SER A 163 -4.30 4.34 22.35
C SER A 163 -4.20 2.80 22.26
N VAL A 164 -3.00 2.32 22.56
CA VAL A 164 -2.67 0.90 22.77
C VAL A 164 -2.10 0.74 24.16
N THR A 165 -2.64 -0.18 24.95
CA THR A 165 -2.12 -0.49 26.29
C THR A 165 -1.18 -1.70 26.24
N PRO A 166 -0.18 -1.79 27.13
CA PRO A 166 0.72 -2.93 27.20
C PRO A 166 0.07 -4.18 27.85
N LYS A 167 -1.27 -4.22 27.97
CA LYS A 167 -2.04 -5.39 28.44
C LYS A 167 -1.65 -6.68 27.71
N PHE A 168 -1.26 -6.61 26.44
CA PHE A 168 -0.82 -7.79 25.68
C PHE A 168 0.54 -8.35 26.13
N VAL A 169 1.41 -7.51 26.70
CA VAL A 169 2.67 -7.94 27.32
C VAL A 169 2.39 -8.55 28.68
N TYR A 170 1.54 -7.89 29.48
CA TYR A 170 1.38 -8.22 30.89
C TYR A 170 0.25 -9.21 31.22
N TRP A 171 -0.56 -9.63 30.24
CA TRP A 171 -1.74 -10.48 30.42
C TRP A 171 -1.50 -11.68 31.35
N LEU A 172 -0.34 -12.33 31.25
CA LEU A 172 -0.05 -13.59 31.93
C LEU A 172 0.67 -13.45 33.28
N TYR A 173 1.05 -12.24 33.69
CA TYR A 173 1.63 -12.01 35.03
C TYR A 173 0.63 -12.24 36.18
N GLY A 174 -0.67 -12.32 35.87
CA GLY A 174 -1.70 -12.78 36.80
C GLY A 174 -2.44 -13.99 36.25
N ARG A 175 -2.17 -15.20 36.77
CA ARG A 175 -3.08 -16.34 36.59
C ARG A 175 -4.43 -15.95 37.23
N GLY A 176 -5.45 -15.65 36.42
CA GLY A 176 -6.82 -15.42 36.87
C GLY A 176 -7.33 -13.97 36.85
N GLY A 177 -7.51 -13.39 35.66
CA GLY A 177 -8.54 -12.37 35.42
C GLY A 177 -8.13 -10.89 35.57
N HIS A 178 -8.18 -10.21 34.42
CA HIS A 178 -8.66 -8.84 34.13
C HIS A 178 -8.45 -7.74 35.17
N HIS A 179 -7.32 -7.03 35.21
CA HIS A 179 -7.25 -5.67 35.79
C HIS A 179 -6.05 -4.87 35.23
N PHE A 180 -5.91 -4.78 33.90
CA PHE A 180 -5.09 -3.72 33.28
C PHE A 180 -6.06 -2.75 32.61
N PRO A 181 -5.87 -1.43 32.72
CA PRO A 181 -6.78 -0.46 32.10
C PRO A 181 -7.07 -0.78 30.62
N PRO A 182 -8.33 -0.65 30.16
CA PRO A 182 -8.64 -0.73 28.74
C PRO A 182 -7.90 0.36 27.93
N PRO A 183 -7.76 0.20 26.60
CA PRO A 183 -7.32 1.28 25.74
C PRO A 183 -8.32 2.43 25.76
N GLY A 184 -7.83 3.66 25.67
CA GLY A 184 -8.62 4.88 25.80
C GLY A 184 -8.43 5.84 24.65
N LEU A 185 -9.26 6.89 24.63
CA LEU A 185 -9.14 8.02 23.73
C LEU A 185 -8.55 9.20 24.51
N LEU A 186 -7.55 9.86 23.93
CA LEU A 186 -7.19 11.22 24.33
C LEU A 186 -7.96 12.21 23.47
N ARG A 187 -8.24 13.37 24.03
CA ARG A 187 -8.88 14.51 23.40
C ARG A 187 -8.04 15.76 23.67
N SER A 188 -7.79 16.56 22.63
CA SER A 188 -7.15 17.87 22.73
C SER A 188 -7.87 18.88 21.84
N THR A 189 -7.97 20.13 22.31
CA THR A 189 -8.57 21.25 21.56
C THR A 189 -7.53 22.30 21.14
N ASP A 190 -6.31 22.18 21.65
CA ASP A 190 -5.20 23.12 21.47
C ASP A 190 -3.93 22.46 20.88
N GLY A 191 -3.87 21.12 20.85
CA GLY A 191 -2.71 20.35 20.40
C GLY A 191 -1.57 20.25 21.41
N GLU A 192 -1.75 20.82 22.60
CA GLU A 192 -0.73 20.92 23.65
C GLU A 192 -1.20 20.20 24.92
N THR A 193 -2.50 20.31 25.24
CA THR A 193 -3.12 19.66 26.38
C THR A 193 -3.95 18.47 25.90
N PHE A 194 -3.57 17.27 26.35
CA PHE A 194 -4.30 16.04 26.05
C PHE A 194 -4.96 15.50 27.32
N THR A 195 -6.28 15.33 27.26
CA THR A 195 -7.08 14.80 28.36
C THR A 195 -7.71 13.47 27.97
N ARG A 196 -7.91 12.57 28.93
CA ARG A 196 -8.57 11.29 28.67
C ARG A 196 -10.07 11.51 28.56
N VAL A 197 -10.66 10.93 27.53
CA VAL A 197 -12.12 10.77 27.43
C VAL A 197 -12.60 9.89 28.60
N PRO A 198 -13.75 10.19 29.25
CA PRO A 198 -14.26 9.41 30.37
C PRO A 198 -14.33 7.91 30.08
N GLN A 199 -13.87 7.12 31.05
CA GLN A 199 -13.72 5.66 30.91
C GLN A 199 -13.84 4.98 32.29
N ASP A 200 -14.95 5.19 32.97
CA ASP A 200 -15.21 4.70 34.32
C ASP A 200 -15.50 3.19 34.32
N PRO A 201 -14.98 2.41 35.30
CA PRO A 201 -15.28 0.98 35.39
C PRO A 201 -16.79 0.68 35.42
N GLY A 202 -17.23 -0.34 34.70
CA GLY A 202 -18.66 -0.69 34.58
C GLY A 202 -19.40 -0.02 33.42
N THR A 203 -18.75 0.90 32.70
CA THR A 203 -19.29 1.54 31.48
C THR A 203 -18.80 0.81 30.22
N PHE A 204 -19.43 1.06 29.07
CA PHE A 204 -19.03 0.46 27.80
C PHE A 204 -17.54 0.67 27.48
N MET A 205 -17.05 1.91 27.58
CA MET A 205 -15.62 2.21 27.41
C MET A 205 -14.77 1.64 28.55
N GLY A 206 -15.24 1.67 29.80
CA GLY A 206 -14.51 1.16 30.97
C GLY A 206 -14.22 -0.33 30.95
N ASP A 207 -15.08 -1.10 30.28
CA ASP A 207 -15.05 -2.56 30.30
C ASP A 207 -14.53 -3.18 28.98
N LEU A 208 -13.90 -2.36 28.13
CA LEU A 208 -13.40 -2.82 26.83
C LEU A 208 -12.46 -4.04 26.97
N PRO A 209 -12.77 -5.17 26.29
CA PRO A 209 -12.14 -6.45 26.60
C PRO A 209 -10.70 -6.55 26.07
N LYS A 210 -10.32 -5.77 25.06
CA LYS A 210 -9.01 -5.87 24.40
C LYS A 210 -8.06 -4.74 24.82
N ASN A 211 -7.06 -4.43 23.99
CA ASN A 211 -5.91 -3.59 24.36
C ASN A 211 -5.58 -2.51 23.32
N THR A 212 -6.42 -2.33 22.31
CA THR A 212 -6.20 -1.38 21.22
C THR A 212 -7.49 -0.69 20.82
N LEU A 213 -7.41 0.62 20.64
CA LEU A 213 -8.28 1.41 19.78
C LEU A 213 -7.50 1.77 18.49
N ARG A 214 -8.17 1.76 17.34
CA ARG A 214 -7.51 1.93 16.03
C ARG A 214 -8.32 2.84 15.09
N THR A 215 -8.65 2.36 13.89
CA THR A 215 -9.14 3.18 12.78
C THR A 215 -10.35 3.95 13.21
N MET A 216 -10.30 5.27 13.01
CA MET A 216 -11.38 6.21 13.26
C MET A 216 -11.82 6.84 11.94
N VAL A 217 -13.13 7.01 11.78
CA VAL A 217 -13.75 7.76 10.67
C VAL A 217 -14.97 8.51 11.20
N VAL A 218 -15.12 9.77 10.79
CA VAL A 218 -16.37 10.51 10.98
C VAL A 218 -17.27 10.25 9.78
N TYR A 219 -18.51 9.84 10.03
CA TYR A 219 -19.53 9.63 9.00
C TYR A 219 -20.91 9.99 9.55
N LYS A 220 -21.63 10.90 8.87
CA LYS A 220 -22.94 11.42 9.31
C LYS A 220 -22.93 11.85 10.78
N ASP A 221 -21.98 12.74 11.11
CA ASP A 221 -21.79 13.34 12.44
C ASP A 221 -21.54 12.34 13.58
N LYS A 222 -21.12 11.11 13.25
CA LYS A 222 -20.78 10.06 14.20
C LYS A 222 -19.32 9.67 14.07
N LEU A 223 -18.66 9.46 15.21
CA LEU A 223 -17.34 8.86 15.26
C LEU A 223 -17.47 7.33 15.26
N PHE A 224 -16.98 6.70 14.19
CA PHE A 224 -16.78 5.25 14.13
C PHE A 224 -15.36 4.92 14.53
N LEU A 225 -15.20 3.87 15.34
CA LEU A 225 -13.91 3.49 15.92
C LEU A 225 -13.78 1.97 16.04
N THR A 226 -12.61 1.44 15.70
CA THR A 226 -12.32 -0.01 15.88
C THR A 226 -11.68 -0.29 17.24
N HIS A 227 -12.22 -1.26 17.99
CA HIS A 227 -11.64 -1.80 19.22
C HIS A 227 -11.21 -3.26 19.06
N GLY A 228 -9.94 -3.58 19.29
CA GLY A 228 -9.43 -4.93 19.02
C GLY A 228 -8.18 -5.33 19.82
N PRO A 229 -7.64 -6.54 19.56
CA PRO A 229 -6.30 -6.86 19.99
C PRO A 229 -5.29 -6.08 19.16
N VAL A 230 -4.03 -6.19 19.56
CA VAL A 230 -2.91 -5.51 18.92
C VAL A 230 -2.75 -5.79 17.42
N ARG A 231 -3.33 -6.89 16.92
CA ARG A 231 -3.33 -7.26 15.49
C ARG A 231 -4.15 -6.34 14.61
N GLY A 232 -5.10 -5.61 15.19
CA GLY A 232 -5.80 -4.52 14.50
C GLY A 232 -7.21 -4.80 14.00
N TYR A 233 -7.66 -6.07 13.90
CA TYR A 233 -9.09 -6.37 13.68
C TYR A 233 -9.86 -6.33 15.00
N GLY A 234 -11.16 -6.03 14.99
CA GLY A 234 -11.88 -5.84 16.23
C GLY A 234 -13.37 -5.61 16.05
N PHE A 235 -14.00 -5.11 17.10
CA PHE A 235 -15.37 -4.66 17.11
C PHE A 235 -15.45 -3.25 16.54
N LEU A 236 -16.50 -2.95 15.78
CA LEU A 236 -16.79 -1.60 15.34
C LEU A 236 -17.69 -0.92 16.37
N MET A 237 -17.26 0.22 16.88
CA MET A 237 -17.97 1.05 17.84
C MET A 237 -18.38 2.36 17.18
N VAL A 238 -19.42 3.00 17.71
CA VAL A 238 -19.92 4.29 17.22
C VAL A 238 -20.32 5.18 18.40
N SER A 239 -20.12 6.50 18.26
CA SER A 239 -20.62 7.51 19.18
C SER A 239 -21.05 8.78 18.43
N GLU A 240 -22.15 9.38 18.86
CA GLU A 240 -22.58 10.73 18.45
C GLU A 240 -21.94 11.83 19.32
N ASP A 241 -21.47 11.48 20.52
CA ASP A 241 -20.83 12.40 21.47
C ASP A 241 -19.57 11.75 22.08
N PRO A 242 -18.47 11.68 21.32
CA PRO A 242 -17.29 10.94 21.75
C PRO A 242 -16.58 11.58 22.97
N LYS A 243 -16.77 12.87 23.26
CA LYS A 243 -16.19 13.53 24.45
C LYS A 243 -16.83 13.05 25.75
N ALA A 244 -18.10 12.63 25.72
CA ALA A 244 -18.79 12.11 26.89
C ALA A 244 -18.24 10.76 27.37
N GLY A 245 -17.57 10.00 26.49
CA GLY A 245 -16.95 8.73 26.83
C GLY A 245 -17.95 7.69 27.35
N ASN A 246 -17.48 6.78 28.21
CA ASN A 246 -18.35 5.84 28.93
C ASN A 246 -19.37 5.14 28.02
N ASP A 247 -20.66 5.31 28.30
CA ASP A 247 -21.79 4.71 27.59
C ASP A 247 -22.29 5.55 26.40
N SER A 248 -21.60 6.64 26.05
CA SER A 248 -21.85 7.36 24.79
C SER A 248 -21.40 6.55 23.56
N PHE A 249 -20.64 5.47 23.78
CA PHE A 249 -20.24 4.51 22.77
C PHE A 249 -21.11 3.25 22.83
N THR A 250 -21.35 2.66 21.65
CA THR A 250 -22.00 1.35 21.51
C THR A 250 -21.44 0.60 20.31
N TYR A 251 -21.79 -0.67 20.15
CA TYR A 251 -21.40 -1.46 18.97
C TYR A 251 -22.17 -1.01 17.73
N ALA A 252 -21.44 -0.63 16.68
CA ALA A 252 -22.02 -0.20 15.41
C ALA A 252 -22.49 -1.38 14.56
N PHE A 253 -21.81 -2.53 14.66
CA PHE A 253 -22.18 -3.80 14.02
C PHE A 253 -22.35 -4.90 15.08
N PRO A 254 -23.02 -6.03 14.75
CA PRO A 254 -23.05 -7.20 15.62
C PRO A 254 -21.64 -7.62 16.07
N GLU A 255 -21.50 -8.07 17.32
CA GLU A 255 -20.19 -8.34 17.93
C GLU A 255 -19.39 -9.45 17.25
N ASP A 256 -20.05 -10.38 16.55
CA ASP A 256 -19.41 -11.44 15.78
C ASP A 256 -18.74 -10.93 14.50
N VAL A 257 -19.15 -9.76 13.99
CA VAL A 257 -18.53 -9.10 12.85
C VAL A 257 -17.22 -8.44 13.27
N LYS A 258 -16.10 -8.92 12.72
CA LYS A 258 -14.78 -8.34 12.97
C LYS A 258 -14.38 -7.39 11.86
N VAL A 259 -14.02 -6.17 12.22
CA VAL A 259 -13.66 -5.06 11.33
C VAL A 259 -12.19 -4.71 11.50
N PHE A 260 -11.49 -4.33 10.43
CA PHE A 260 -10.09 -3.91 10.51
C PHE A 260 -9.87 -2.47 10.06
N ASP A 261 -10.37 -2.10 8.88
CA ASP A 261 -10.25 -0.74 8.33
C ASP A 261 -11.57 -0.27 7.72
N MET A 262 -11.75 1.05 7.58
CA MET A 262 -12.96 1.65 7.03
C MET A 262 -12.67 3.02 6.40
N THR A 263 -13.51 3.43 5.46
CA THR A 263 -13.49 4.78 4.87
C THR A 263 -14.88 5.17 4.38
N THR A 264 -15.14 6.46 4.23
CA THR A 264 -16.29 6.93 3.47
C THR A 264 -15.99 6.82 1.98
N TYR A 265 -16.99 6.40 1.20
CA TYR A 265 -16.92 6.34 -0.26
C TYR A 265 -18.34 6.29 -0.83
N ASN A 266 -18.60 7.00 -1.92
CA ASN A 266 -19.86 6.99 -2.66
C ASN A 266 -21.12 7.17 -1.78
N GLY A 267 -21.05 8.03 -0.75
CA GLY A 267 -22.14 8.31 0.18
C GLY A 267 -22.36 7.28 1.30
N TYR A 268 -21.57 6.20 1.36
CA TYR A 268 -21.65 5.15 2.39
C TYR A 268 -20.38 5.07 3.23
N LEU A 269 -20.48 4.41 4.38
CA LEU A 269 -19.32 3.92 5.12
C LEU A 269 -18.96 2.52 4.60
N TYR A 270 -17.81 2.39 3.95
CA TYR A 270 -17.25 1.12 3.52
C TYR A 270 -16.35 0.55 4.63
N VAL A 271 -16.51 -0.73 4.91
CA VAL A 271 -15.89 -1.41 6.05
C VAL A 271 -15.29 -2.74 5.60
N GLY A 272 -14.03 -2.96 5.94
CA GLY A 272 -13.33 -4.22 5.74
C GLY A 272 -13.63 -5.20 6.86
N ILE A 273 -14.34 -6.28 6.54
CA ILE A 273 -14.71 -7.32 7.49
C ILE A 273 -13.82 -8.55 7.34
N ARG A 274 -13.65 -9.28 8.44
CA ARG A 274 -12.90 -10.53 8.52
C ARG A 274 -13.86 -11.71 8.64
N ASP A 275 -13.72 -12.68 7.75
CA ASP A 275 -14.27 -14.03 7.88
C ASP A 275 -13.11 -15.04 7.93
N GLU A 276 -13.10 -15.89 8.95
CA GLU A 276 -12.03 -16.88 9.15
C GLU A 276 -12.10 -18.05 8.17
N GLN A 277 -13.27 -18.31 7.57
CA GLN A 277 -13.47 -19.42 6.64
C GLN A 277 -13.31 -18.96 5.19
N GLY A 278 -13.96 -17.84 4.83
CA GLY A 278 -13.98 -17.30 3.46
C GLY A 278 -12.91 -16.26 3.15
N GLY A 279 -12.16 -15.76 4.13
CA GLY A 279 -11.24 -14.62 3.95
C GLY A 279 -11.90 -13.29 4.23
N TYR A 280 -11.26 -12.19 3.83
CA TYR A 280 -11.83 -10.86 4.04
C TYR A 280 -13.10 -10.64 3.20
N GLY A 281 -13.91 -9.67 3.61
CA GLY A 281 -14.97 -9.08 2.80
C GLY A 281 -14.92 -7.55 2.88
N VAL A 282 -15.60 -6.89 1.95
CA VAL A 282 -15.88 -5.45 2.02
C VAL A 282 -17.39 -5.28 2.03
N VAL A 283 -17.90 -4.55 3.01
CA VAL A 283 -19.33 -4.23 3.14
C VAL A 283 -19.52 -2.73 3.17
N LYS A 284 -20.72 -2.25 2.86
CA LYS A 284 -21.10 -0.85 3.01
C LYS A 284 -22.37 -0.69 3.83
N THR A 285 -22.45 0.41 4.58
CA THR A 285 -23.64 0.78 5.36
C THR A 285 -23.93 2.26 5.20
N ASP A 286 -25.21 2.61 5.20
CA ASP A 286 -25.66 4.01 5.27
C ASP A 286 -25.73 4.52 6.73
N ALA A 287 -25.48 3.64 7.70
CA ALA A 287 -25.58 3.88 9.14
C ALA A 287 -26.87 4.59 9.57
N SER A 288 -28.00 4.25 8.93
CA SER A 288 -29.30 4.81 9.25
C SER A 288 -29.97 4.09 10.44
N GLY A 289 -30.76 4.84 11.22
CA GLY A 289 -31.46 4.32 12.39
C GLY A 289 -30.57 4.13 13.62
N LYS A 290 -30.92 3.18 14.48
CA LYS A 290 -30.16 2.83 15.69
C LYS A 290 -29.24 1.65 15.42
N PRO A 291 -27.98 1.66 15.93
CA PRO A 291 -27.10 0.51 15.83
C PRO A 291 -27.62 -0.70 16.64
N PRO A 292 -27.23 -1.94 16.31
CA PRO A 292 -26.29 -2.32 15.25
C PRO A 292 -26.84 -2.10 13.83
N TYR A 293 -26.06 -1.46 12.98
CA TYR A 293 -26.44 -1.09 11.61
C TYR A 293 -26.42 -2.29 10.67
N ARG A 294 -27.33 -2.27 9.69
CA ARG A 294 -27.33 -3.21 8.57
C ARG A 294 -26.27 -2.81 7.56
N TYR A 295 -25.76 -3.79 6.82
CA TYR A 295 -24.78 -3.57 5.76
C TYR A 295 -25.06 -4.47 4.56
N THR A 296 -24.56 -4.05 3.41
CA THR A 296 -24.61 -4.79 2.15
C THR A 296 -23.20 -5.24 1.77
N THR A 297 -23.04 -6.50 1.39
CA THR A 297 -21.75 -7.03 0.93
C THR A 297 -21.43 -6.54 -0.48
N VAL A 298 -20.22 -6.01 -0.66
CA VAL A 298 -19.66 -5.54 -1.93
C VAL A 298 -18.64 -6.54 -2.46
N VAL A 299 -17.70 -6.96 -1.60
CA VAL A 299 -16.73 -8.01 -1.90
C VAL A 299 -16.89 -9.13 -0.88
N SER A 300 -16.91 -10.37 -1.35
CA SER A 300 -17.03 -11.56 -0.50
C SER A 300 -15.92 -12.57 -0.77
N LYS A 301 -15.79 -13.55 0.13
CA LYS A 301 -14.91 -14.73 -0.03
C LYS A 301 -13.45 -14.37 -0.37
N GLY A 302 -12.92 -13.33 0.26
CA GLY A 302 -11.54 -12.89 0.04
C GLY A 302 -11.24 -12.54 -1.41
N ALA A 303 -12.21 -11.93 -2.10
CA ALA A 303 -12.17 -11.67 -3.54
C ALA A 303 -11.93 -12.94 -4.37
N TYR A 304 -12.47 -14.08 -3.91
CA TYR A 304 -12.41 -15.39 -4.55
C TYR A 304 -11.00 -15.98 -4.71
N LEU A 305 -10.00 -15.48 -3.99
CA LEU A 305 -8.71 -16.16 -3.93
C LEU A 305 -8.85 -17.46 -3.13
N PRO A 306 -8.31 -18.61 -3.57
CA PRO A 306 -8.44 -19.88 -2.84
C PRO A 306 -7.81 -19.86 -1.44
N LYS A 307 -6.74 -19.08 -1.24
CA LYS A 307 -6.07 -18.88 0.06
C LYS A 307 -5.97 -17.37 0.32
N PRO A 308 -7.10 -16.72 0.62
CA PRO A 308 -7.17 -15.28 0.68
C PRO A 308 -6.55 -14.74 1.96
N SER A 309 -6.29 -13.43 1.96
CA SER A 309 -6.07 -12.70 3.20
C SER A 309 -7.37 -12.71 4.01
N THR A 310 -7.24 -12.58 5.32
CA THR A 310 -8.38 -12.45 6.25
C THR A 310 -8.61 -11.02 6.68
N ASN A 311 -7.75 -10.08 6.28
CA ASN A 311 -7.82 -8.69 6.71
C ASN A 311 -7.66 -7.73 5.52
N VAL A 312 -8.59 -6.78 5.43
CA VAL A 312 -8.41 -5.51 4.73
C VAL A 312 -7.70 -4.55 5.67
N ILE A 313 -6.54 -4.06 5.28
CA ILE A 313 -5.66 -3.32 6.21
C ILE A 313 -5.46 -1.86 5.87
N SER A 314 -5.82 -1.47 4.64
CA SER A 314 -5.82 -0.10 4.17
C SER A 314 -6.94 0.11 3.15
N MET A 315 -7.58 1.27 3.20
CA MET A 315 -8.57 1.72 2.24
C MET A 315 -8.29 3.18 1.83
N ARG A 316 -8.35 3.48 0.53
CA ARG A 316 -8.17 4.84 0.03
C ARG A 316 -9.00 5.09 -1.22
N VAL A 317 -9.78 6.17 -1.22
CA VAL A 317 -10.41 6.68 -2.45
C VAL A 317 -9.35 7.37 -3.30
N PHE A 318 -9.27 7.01 -4.57
CA PHE A 318 -8.39 7.64 -5.55
C PHE A 318 -9.08 7.59 -6.92
N LYS A 319 -9.15 8.74 -7.59
CA LYS A 319 -9.84 8.89 -8.89
C LYS A 319 -11.22 8.24 -8.87
N ASP A 320 -12.05 8.60 -7.88
CA ASP A 320 -13.44 8.12 -7.73
C ASP A 320 -13.62 6.60 -7.56
N CYS A 321 -12.54 5.84 -7.34
CA CYS A 321 -12.59 4.43 -7.00
C CYS A 321 -12.02 4.20 -5.60
N LEU A 322 -12.48 3.16 -4.92
CA LEU A 322 -11.97 2.75 -3.62
C LEU A 322 -10.92 1.65 -3.78
N TYR A 323 -9.66 1.97 -3.50
CA TYR A 323 -8.56 1.00 -3.45
C TYR A 323 -8.51 0.35 -2.08
N VAL A 324 -8.37 -0.97 -2.06
CA VAL A 324 -8.42 -1.81 -0.87
C VAL A 324 -7.16 -2.68 -0.83
N GLY A 325 -6.32 -2.44 0.18
CA GLY A 325 -5.09 -3.18 0.43
C GLY A 325 -5.26 -4.26 1.50
N THR A 326 -4.66 -5.43 1.28
CA THR A 326 -4.77 -6.58 2.20
C THR A 326 -3.48 -6.87 2.97
N ASP A 327 -3.64 -7.68 4.03
CA ASP A 327 -2.56 -8.36 4.76
C ASP A 327 -1.91 -9.46 3.88
N ARG A 328 -1.72 -10.70 4.32
CA ARG A 328 -1.08 -11.77 3.53
C ARG A 328 -2.12 -12.68 2.87
N PRO A 329 -2.09 -12.89 1.55
CA PRO A 329 -1.23 -12.22 0.56
C PRO A 329 -1.56 -10.72 0.40
N ALA A 330 -0.52 -9.92 0.11
CA ALA A 330 -0.58 -8.47 -0.02
C ALA A 330 -1.08 -8.10 -1.42
N GLU A 331 -2.37 -7.84 -1.51
CA GLU A 331 -3.09 -7.58 -2.75
C GLU A 331 -3.73 -6.21 -2.71
N ILE A 332 -4.03 -5.70 -3.90
CA ILE A 332 -4.82 -4.48 -4.11
C ILE A 332 -5.98 -4.83 -5.02
N ILE A 333 -7.19 -4.62 -4.53
CA ILE A 333 -8.39 -4.56 -5.39
C ILE A 333 -8.88 -3.12 -5.46
N ARG A 334 -9.59 -2.77 -6.53
CA ARG A 334 -10.24 -1.48 -6.72
C ARG A 334 -11.73 -1.69 -6.86
N ILE A 335 -12.53 -1.09 -5.98
CA ILE A 335 -13.98 -1.07 -6.05
C ILE A 335 -14.40 0.21 -6.80
N ASN A 336 -15.25 0.05 -7.81
CA ASN A 336 -15.80 1.11 -8.64
C ASN A 336 -17.12 1.65 -8.03
N PRO A 337 -17.62 2.82 -8.49
CA PRO A 337 -18.86 3.41 -7.97
C PRO A 337 -20.10 2.52 -8.06
N ASP A 338 -20.14 1.58 -9.00
CA ASP A 338 -21.22 0.61 -9.18
C ASP A 338 -21.07 -0.66 -8.33
N ASP A 339 -20.14 -0.65 -7.36
CA ASP A 339 -19.74 -1.78 -6.52
C ASP A 339 -19.05 -2.95 -7.26
N SER A 340 -18.86 -2.88 -8.58
CA SER A 340 -17.96 -3.81 -9.27
C SER A 340 -16.53 -3.60 -8.77
N TRP A 341 -15.69 -4.63 -8.85
CA TRP A 341 -14.30 -4.50 -8.43
C TRP A 341 -13.35 -5.11 -9.43
N GLU A 342 -12.13 -4.58 -9.53
CA GLU A 342 -11.05 -5.10 -10.36
C GLU A 342 -9.84 -5.47 -9.51
N LEU A 343 -9.07 -6.46 -10.00
CA LEU A 343 -7.80 -6.83 -9.39
C LEU A 343 -6.71 -5.88 -9.91
N ILE A 344 -6.02 -5.18 -9.01
CA ILE A 344 -4.95 -4.25 -9.39
C ILE A 344 -3.59 -4.91 -9.21
N VAL A 345 -3.31 -5.48 -8.03
CA VAL A 345 -2.10 -6.24 -7.70
C VAL A 345 -2.53 -7.54 -7.02
N GLY A 346 -2.08 -8.69 -7.52
CA GLY A 346 -2.40 -10.00 -6.93
C GLY A 346 -2.50 -11.12 -7.95
N THR A 347 -2.72 -12.34 -7.45
CA THR A 347 -2.71 -13.57 -8.27
C THR A 347 -3.95 -13.68 -9.17
N PRO A 348 -3.86 -13.95 -10.48
CA PRO A 348 -5.05 -14.14 -11.32
C PRO A 348 -6.03 -15.19 -10.77
N ARG A 349 -7.34 -14.94 -10.87
CA ARG A 349 -8.35 -15.85 -10.31
C ARG A 349 -9.66 -15.80 -11.10
N GLN A 350 -10.38 -16.93 -11.08
CA GLN A 350 -11.74 -17.01 -11.59
C GLN A 350 -12.73 -16.53 -10.53
N THR A 351 -13.66 -15.67 -10.92
CA THR A 351 -14.76 -15.17 -10.09
C THR A 351 -16.10 -15.44 -10.79
N PRO A 352 -17.24 -15.17 -10.14
CA PRO A 352 -18.54 -15.21 -10.82
C PRO A 352 -18.64 -14.29 -12.05
N ASP A 353 -17.83 -13.21 -12.08
CA ASP A 353 -17.78 -12.24 -13.18
C ASP A 353 -16.74 -12.61 -14.26
N GLY A 354 -16.17 -13.82 -14.17
CA GLY A 354 -15.15 -14.33 -15.07
C GLY A 354 -13.73 -14.23 -14.49
N TRP A 355 -12.73 -14.35 -15.37
CA TRP A 355 -11.34 -14.23 -14.96
C TRP A 355 -10.97 -12.79 -14.64
N LYS A 356 -10.36 -12.57 -13.48
CA LYS A 356 -9.73 -11.31 -13.10
C LYS A 356 -8.21 -11.47 -13.07
N TYR A 357 -7.55 -10.60 -13.82
CA TYR A 357 -6.09 -10.47 -13.90
C TYR A 357 -5.68 -9.13 -13.30
N PRO A 358 -4.50 -9.04 -12.67
CA PRO A 358 -4.04 -7.78 -12.10
C PRO A 358 -3.78 -6.76 -13.22
N LEU A 359 -4.48 -5.63 -13.19
CA LEU A 359 -4.32 -4.56 -14.20
C LEU A 359 -2.90 -3.96 -14.22
N SER A 360 -2.18 -4.07 -13.10
CA SER A 360 -0.76 -3.67 -13.02
C SER A 360 0.21 -4.69 -13.59
N GLY A 361 -0.24 -5.92 -13.88
CA GLY A 361 0.64 -7.03 -14.24
C GLY A 361 1.42 -7.65 -13.07
N HIS A 362 1.30 -7.10 -11.86
CA HIS A 362 2.00 -7.59 -10.67
C HIS A 362 1.20 -8.61 -9.86
N ASP A 363 1.91 -9.62 -9.35
CA ASP A 363 1.38 -10.57 -8.36
C ASP A 363 1.44 -9.96 -6.95
N ALA A 364 0.89 -10.67 -5.96
CA ALA A 364 0.85 -10.23 -4.58
C ALA A 364 2.23 -9.77 -4.06
N GLY A 365 2.25 -8.68 -3.29
CA GLY A 365 3.46 -8.08 -2.76
C GLY A 365 4.32 -7.36 -3.81
N PHE A 366 3.76 -7.00 -4.97
CA PHE A 366 4.53 -6.52 -6.13
C PHE A 366 5.60 -7.54 -6.55
N ASN A 367 5.20 -8.82 -6.59
CA ASN A 367 6.06 -9.98 -6.87
C ASN A 367 7.17 -10.23 -5.85
N ASN A 368 7.28 -9.42 -4.79
CA ASN A 368 8.17 -9.69 -3.67
C ASN A 368 7.38 -10.31 -2.52
N TYR A 369 7.59 -11.61 -2.26
CA TYR A 369 6.93 -12.32 -1.17
C TYR A 369 7.15 -11.67 0.20
N LEU A 370 8.27 -10.95 0.39
CA LEU A 370 8.58 -10.29 1.64
C LEU A 370 7.63 -9.12 1.93
N ASN A 371 7.02 -8.51 0.91
CA ASN A 371 5.97 -7.52 1.10
C ASN A 371 4.70 -8.21 1.59
N GLY A 372 4.55 -8.29 2.91
CA GLY A 372 3.46 -8.99 3.55
C GLY A 372 2.19 -8.15 3.70
N HIS A 373 2.26 -6.83 3.53
CA HIS A 373 1.14 -5.91 3.73
C HIS A 373 1.15 -4.79 2.69
N ILE A 374 -0.02 -4.40 2.19
CA ILE A 374 -0.26 -3.07 1.62
C ILE A 374 -0.71 -2.16 2.75
N TRP A 375 0.23 -1.58 3.48
CA TRP A 375 -0.01 -1.13 4.85
C TRP A 375 -0.67 0.26 4.95
N TRP A 376 -0.34 1.17 4.04
CA TRP A 376 -0.92 2.50 4.02
C TRP A 376 -1.00 3.05 2.59
N MET A 377 -2.02 3.86 2.34
CA MET A 377 -2.23 4.55 1.06
C MET A 377 -2.62 6.01 1.31
N ARG A 378 -2.16 6.94 0.47
CA ARG A 378 -2.51 8.36 0.52
C ARG A 378 -2.45 8.96 -0.88
N GLU A 379 -3.47 9.73 -1.24
CA GLU A 379 -3.42 10.58 -2.43
C GLU A 379 -2.73 11.90 -2.07
N SER A 380 -1.90 12.39 -3.00
CA SER A 380 -1.20 13.67 -2.90
C SER A 380 -0.88 14.13 -4.31
N MET A 381 -1.17 15.39 -4.63
CA MET A 381 -0.86 16.02 -5.92
C MET A 381 -1.33 15.21 -7.14
N GLY A 382 -2.48 14.53 -7.06
CA GLY A 382 -3.04 13.76 -8.16
C GLY A 382 -2.45 12.36 -8.34
N ARG A 383 -1.55 11.92 -7.46
CA ARG A 383 -0.96 10.58 -7.43
C ARG A 383 -1.39 9.81 -6.18
N LEU A 384 -1.51 8.50 -6.32
CA LEU A 384 -1.69 7.59 -5.20
C LEU A 384 -0.33 7.06 -4.75
N TYR A 385 0.01 7.32 -3.50
CA TYR A 385 1.17 6.79 -2.80
C TYR A 385 0.76 5.60 -1.94
N LEU A 386 1.57 4.55 -1.92
CA LEU A 386 1.35 3.39 -1.08
C LEU A 386 2.64 2.86 -0.48
N GLY A 387 2.54 2.37 0.74
CA GLY A 387 3.65 1.82 1.49
C GLY A 387 3.36 0.40 1.97
N THR A 388 4.39 -0.44 1.96
CA THR A 388 4.27 -1.85 2.34
C THR A 388 4.69 -2.10 3.80
N MET A 389 4.47 -3.32 4.29
CA MET A 389 5.30 -3.91 5.35
C MET A 389 6.10 -5.06 4.75
N ASN A 390 7.41 -4.97 4.86
CA ASN A 390 8.34 -5.97 4.41
C ASN A 390 8.82 -6.84 5.59
N MET A 391 8.68 -8.14 5.44
CA MET A 391 9.01 -9.13 6.47
C MET A 391 10.50 -9.46 6.53
N GLY A 392 11.34 -8.87 5.68
CA GLY A 392 12.77 -9.17 5.58
C GLY A 392 13.50 -9.15 6.91
N MET A 393 13.17 -8.15 7.74
CA MET A 393 13.80 -7.96 9.05
C MET A 393 13.35 -8.96 10.12
N THR A 394 12.32 -9.78 9.86
CA THR A 394 11.86 -10.79 10.83
C THR A 394 12.89 -11.90 11.09
N LEU A 395 13.83 -12.11 10.18
CA LEU A 395 14.89 -13.13 10.29
C LEU A 395 16.25 -12.57 10.72
N ARG A 396 16.38 -11.27 11.01
CA ARG A 396 17.68 -10.63 11.35
C ARG A 396 18.43 -11.32 12.48
N THR A 397 17.70 -11.80 13.49
CA THR A 397 18.26 -12.48 14.68
C THR A 397 18.59 -13.96 14.45
N LEU A 398 18.47 -14.46 13.22
CA LEU A 398 18.83 -15.83 12.84
C LEU A 398 20.07 -15.81 11.91
N PRO A 399 21.24 -16.25 12.40
CA PRO A 399 22.46 -16.32 11.60
C PRO A 399 22.25 -17.10 10.28
N GLN A 400 22.81 -16.61 9.18
CA GLN A 400 22.70 -17.17 7.80
C GLN A 400 21.31 -17.10 7.15
N ALA A 401 20.24 -16.75 7.87
CA ALA A 401 18.90 -16.64 7.31
C ALA A 401 18.64 -15.26 6.67
N GLU A 402 19.22 -14.19 7.22
CA GLU A 402 19.11 -12.83 6.67
C GLU A 402 19.65 -12.76 5.23
N ASP A 403 20.85 -13.32 4.98
CA ASP A 403 21.51 -13.25 3.67
C ASP A 403 20.68 -13.87 2.53
N ILE A 404 19.79 -14.83 2.85
CA ILE A 404 18.91 -15.49 1.87
C ILE A 404 17.87 -14.51 1.31
N ILE A 405 17.41 -13.56 2.13
CA ILE A 405 16.26 -12.69 1.84
C ILE A 405 16.59 -11.20 1.80
N LYS A 406 17.82 -10.83 2.20
CA LYS A 406 18.31 -9.45 2.25
C LYS A 406 18.10 -8.64 0.97
N PRO A 407 18.29 -9.19 -0.25
CA PRO A 407 18.12 -8.40 -1.48
C PRO A 407 16.72 -7.79 -1.67
N GLY A 408 15.66 -8.43 -1.15
CA GLY A 408 14.29 -7.91 -1.21
C GLY A 408 13.78 -7.33 0.12
N SER A 409 14.68 -7.00 1.04
CA SER A 409 14.36 -6.50 2.38
C SER A 409 14.33 -4.97 2.45
N GLY A 410 13.59 -4.44 3.42
CA GLY A 410 13.31 -3.01 3.55
C GLY A 410 11.93 -2.67 3.00
N VAL A 411 11.33 -1.58 3.48
CA VAL A 411 10.01 -1.17 3.01
C VAL A 411 10.08 -0.77 1.55
N HIS A 412 9.08 -1.21 0.78
CA HIS A 412 8.84 -0.70 -0.55
C HIS A 412 7.75 0.38 -0.48
N VAL A 413 7.99 1.50 -1.16
CA VAL A 413 7.03 2.59 -1.35
C VAL A 413 6.89 2.82 -2.84
N PHE A 414 5.65 2.90 -3.29
CA PHE A 414 5.30 3.11 -4.70
C PHE A 414 4.39 4.32 -4.85
N GLU A 415 4.43 4.92 -6.04
CA GLU A 415 3.43 5.88 -6.49
C GLU A 415 2.82 5.45 -7.82
N THR A 416 1.60 5.90 -8.09
CA THR A 416 0.94 5.72 -9.38
C THR A 416 0.06 6.92 -9.70
N GLU A 417 0.06 7.33 -10.96
CA GLU A 417 -0.81 8.39 -11.46
C GLU A 417 -2.16 7.84 -11.94
N ASP A 418 -2.23 6.58 -12.36
CA ASP A 418 -3.42 6.00 -13.00
C ASP A 418 -3.99 4.79 -12.24
N GLY A 419 -3.31 4.30 -11.22
CA GLY A 419 -3.71 3.13 -10.44
C GLY A 419 -3.27 1.79 -11.03
N CYS A 420 -2.56 1.78 -12.16
CA CYS A 420 -2.12 0.56 -12.84
C CYS A 420 -0.59 0.51 -13.03
N HIS A 421 0.04 1.65 -13.33
CA HIS A 421 1.50 1.73 -13.48
C HIS A 421 2.13 2.28 -12.19
N PHE A 422 2.90 1.44 -11.50
CA PHE A 422 3.49 1.78 -10.20
C PHE A 422 4.99 2.05 -10.34
N ALA A 423 5.42 3.26 -9.98
CA ALA A 423 6.82 3.64 -9.91
C ALA A 423 7.37 3.49 -8.48
N PRO A 424 8.57 2.91 -8.31
CA PRO A 424 9.17 2.78 -6.99
C PRO A 424 9.73 4.13 -6.53
N ILE A 425 9.42 4.51 -5.30
CA ILE A 425 10.08 5.61 -4.58
C ILE A 425 11.28 5.05 -3.81
N THR A 426 11.08 3.92 -3.15
CA THR A 426 12.16 3.12 -2.55
C THR A 426 11.78 1.64 -2.59
N THR A 427 12.78 0.78 -2.72
CA THR A 427 12.67 -0.68 -2.58
C THR A 427 13.66 -1.24 -1.57
N ASP A 428 14.28 -0.37 -0.78
CA ASP A 428 15.36 -0.68 0.16
C ASP A 428 15.20 0.07 1.50
N GLY A 429 13.99 0.55 1.79
CA GLY A 429 13.66 1.26 3.02
C GLY A 429 14.31 2.64 3.14
N PHE A 430 14.37 3.40 2.04
CA PHE A 430 15.09 4.66 1.91
C PHE A 430 16.59 4.51 2.22
N GLY A 431 17.22 3.49 1.64
CA GLY A 431 18.62 3.14 1.89
C GLY A 431 18.89 2.46 3.23
N ARG A 432 17.84 2.11 3.99
CA ARG A 432 17.93 1.46 5.30
C ARG A 432 16.92 0.32 5.41
N ILE A 433 17.40 -0.91 5.23
CA ILE A 433 16.54 -2.10 5.28
C ILE A 433 15.81 -2.32 6.62
N SER A 434 16.31 -1.72 7.72
CA SER A 434 15.64 -1.76 9.02
C SER A 434 14.38 -0.89 9.09
N ASN A 435 14.20 0.05 8.16
CA ASN A 435 12.88 0.61 7.85
C ASN A 435 12.09 -0.47 7.13
N PHE A 436 11.31 -1.25 7.87
CA PHE A 436 10.64 -2.44 7.34
C PHE A 436 9.17 -2.18 7.01
N GLY A 437 8.62 -1.00 7.28
CA GLY A 437 7.29 -0.64 6.83
C GLY A 437 7.01 0.85 6.84
N VAL A 438 5.95 1.24 6.14
CA VAL A 438 5.36 2.59 6.21
C VAL A 438 4.03 2.46 6.92
N ARG A 439 3.89 3.16 8.04
CA ARG A 439 2.72 3.04 8.89
C ARG A 439 1.72 4.16 8.70
N THR A 440 2.19 5.32 8.25
CA THR A 440 1.38 6.52 8.04
C THR A 440 1.90 7.33 6.86
N MET A 441 0.96 7.96 6.16
CA MET A 441 1.23 9.03 5.21
C MET A 441 0.18 10.13 5.36
N VAL A 442 0.60 11.39 5.32
CA VAL A 442 -0.26 12.57 5.46
C VAL A 442 0.17 13.61 4.43
N ASP A 443 -0.77 14.00 3.58
CA ASP A 443 -0.60 15.14 2.68
C ASP A 443 -0.83 16.45 3.45
N THR A 444 -0.02 17.47 3.15
CA THR A 444 -0.03 18.76 3.84
C THR A 444 0.26 19.88 2.83
N PRO A 445 -0.02 21.16 3.16
CA PRO A 445 0.45 22.29 2.35
C PRO A 445 1.97 22.34 2.15
N HIS A 446 2.72 21.59 2.96
CA HIS A 446 4.17 21.52 2.96
C HIS A 446 4.69 20.27 2.23
N GLY A 447 3.82 19.44 1.63
CA GLY A 447 4.18 18.20 0.94
C GLY A 447 3.71 16.95 1.68
N LEU A 448 4.06 15.79 1.12
CA LEU A 448 3.64 14.48 1.63
C LEU A 448 4.61 13.97 2.69
N PHE A 449 4.13 13.80 3.92
CA PHE A 449 4.91 13.19 4.99
C PHE A 449 4.66 11.68 5.04
N VAL A 450 5.74 10.91 5.25
CA VAL A 450 5.74 9.44 5.33
C VAL A 450 6.44 9.03 6.62
N GLY A 451 5.72 8.26 7.46
CA GLY A 451 6.25 7.73 8.73
C GLY A 451 6.58 6.25 8.62
N THR A 452 7.82 5.88 8.96
CA THR A 452 8.30 4.49 8.87
C THR A 452 8.14 3.73 10.19
N THR A 453 8.35 2.42 10.13
CA THR A 453 8.56 1.52 11.27
C THR A 453 9.97 0.96 11.25
N ASN A 454 10.67 1.06 12.37
CA ASN A 454 12.02 0.56 12.53
C ASN A 454 12.25 0.19 14.01
N ASN A 455 12.39 -1.11 14.26
CA ASN A 455 12.51 -1.65 15.61
C ASN A 455 13.93 -1.52 16.22
N TRP A 456 14.91 -1.10 15.42
CA TRP A 456 16.32 -1.11 15.82
C TRP A 456 16.86 0.30 16.02
N THR A 457 16.63 1.20 15.05
CA THR A 457 17.22 2.54 15.08
C THR A 457 16.20 3.67 15.24
N GLY A 458 14.97 3.33 15.63
CA GLY A 458 13.85 4.27 15.73
C GLY A 458 13.23 4.62 14.37
N LEU A 459 11.97 5.02 14.40
CA LEU A 459 11.20 5.49 13.23
C LEU A 459 11.91 6.64 12.51
N GLU A 460 11.56 6.82 11.25
CA GLU A 460 11.95 7.97 10.44
C GLU A 460 10.71 8.67 9.88
N ILE A 461 10.78 10.00 9.77
CA ILE A 461 9.79 10.82 9.08
C ILE A 461 10.45 11.36 7.83
N TRP A 462 9.86 11.07 6.67
CA TRP A 462 10.29 11.56 5.35
C TRP A 462 9.28 12.58 4.83
N ARG A 463 9.75 13.62 4.14
CA ARG A 463 8.91 14.64 3.51
C ARG A 463 9.20 14.67 2.02
N GLY A 464 8.16 14.42 1.23
CA GLY A 464 8.15 14.51 -0.22
C GLY A 464 7.68 15.88 -0.68
N THR A 465 8.52 16.60 -1.43
CA THR A 465 8.17 17.87 -2.07
C THR A 465 8.40 17.78 -3.58
N PRO A 466 7.63 18.52 -4.40
CA PRO A 466 7.93 18.63 -5.83
C PRO A 466 9.35 19.11 -6.05
N ALA A 467 9.98 18.70 -7.15
CA ALA A 467 11.18 19.39 -7.59
C ALA A 467 10.89 20.86 -7.91
N GLU A 468 11.92 21.68 -7.75
CA GLU A 468 11.92 23.05 -8.27
C GLU A 468 11.63 23.04 -9.78
N PRO A 469 10.75 23.93 -10.29
CA PRO A 469 10.43 23.99 -11.72
C PRO A 469 11.69 24.08 -12.59
N GLY A 470 11.81 23.17 -13.57
CA GLY A 470 12.93 23.13 -14.51
C GLY A 470 14.18 22.41 -14.01
N MET A 471 14.20 21.91 -12.77
CA MET A 471 15.33 21.12 -12.25
C MET A 471 15.17 19.61 -12.41
N GLU A 472 13.96 19.09 -12.63
CA GLU A 472 13.73 17.65 -12.81
C GLU A 472 13.32 17.35 -14.25
N VAL A 473 14.01 16.37 -14.84
CA VAL A 473 13.73 15.88 -16.17
C VAL A 473 12.75 14.71 -16.13
N ALA A 474 11.86 14.64 -17.13
CA ALA A 474 10.77 13.67 -17.14
C ALA A 474 11.29 12.22 -17.18
N PRO A 475 10.71 11.29 -16.40
CA PRO A 475 11.02 9.88 -16.53
C PRO A 475 10.32 9.26 -17.75
N PRO A 476 10.82 8.12 -18.26
CA PRO A 476 10.03 7.26 -19.13
C PRO A 476 8.84 6.72 -18.36
N GLU A 477 7.72 6.50 -19.04
CA GLU A 477 6.45 6.18 -18.39
C GLU A 477 5.76 5.01 -19.08
N GLU A 478 4.79 4.39 -18.40
CA GLU A 478 4.02 3.25 -18.91
C GLU A 478 4.89 2.12 -19.49
N LEU A 479 6.01 1.80 -18.82
CA LEU A 479 6.84 0.67 -19.15
C LEU A 479 6.03 -0.63 -19.13
N GLU A 480 6.14 -1.39 -20.20
CA GLU A 480 5.53 -2.70 -20.41
C GLU A 480 6.60 -3.74 -20.74
N GLY A 481 6.32 -5.00 -20.42
CA GLY A 481 7.20 -6.13 -20.70
C GLY A 481 6.45 -7.32 -21.28
N GLU A 482 6.90 -7.79 -22.45
CA GLU A 482 6.36 -8.97 -23.13
C GLU A 482 7.44 -10.04 -23.27
N THR A 483 7.11 -11.28 -22.91
CA THR A 483 8.03 -12.42 -23.06
C THR A 483 7.79 -13.11 -24.40
N ALA A 484 8.84 -13.26 -25.20
CA ALA A 484 8.80 -13.94 -26.50
C ALA A 484 9.93 -14.98 -26.57
N GLY A 485 9.63 -16.21 -26.14
CA GLY A 485 10.61 -17.29 -26.05
C GLY A 485 11.65 -17.02 -24.95
N ASN A 486 12.92 -16.87 -25.32
CA ASN A 486 14.04 -16.55 -24.43
C ASN A 486 14.41 -15.05 -24.45
N ARG A 487 13.45 -14.19 -24.80
CA ARG A 487 13.67 -12.74 -24.88
C ARG A 487 12.56 -12.03 -24.12
N VAL A 488 12.91 -10.90 -23.51
CA VAL A 488 11.93 -9.96 -22.96
C VAL A 488 12.00 -8.69 -23.80
N LEU A 489 10.89 -8.35 -24.45
CA LEU A 489 10.72 -7.07 -25.12
C LEU A 489 10.12 -6.08 -24.13
N LEU A 490 10.84 -5.00 -23.86
CA LEU A 490 10.40 -3.87 -23.06
C LEU A 490 10.02 -2.73 -23.99
N SER A 491 8.97 -1.99 -23.64
CA SER A 491 8.58 -0.78 -24.37
C SER A 491 7.90 0.22 -23.44
N TRP A 492 8.06 1.50 -23.69
CA TRP A 492 7.57 2.57 -22.81
C TRP A 492 7.15 3.80 -23.63
N GLU A 493 6.54 4.77 -22.97
CA GLU A 493 6.37 6.12 -23.51
C GLU A 493 7.66 6.91 -23.34
N ALA A 494 8.18 7.43 -24.45
CA ALA A 494 9.41 8.20 -24.49
C ALA A 494 9.33 9.46 -23.61
N ALA A 495 10.38 9.71 -22.85
CA ALA A 495 10.50 10.94 -22.08
C ALA A 495 10.88 12.10 -23.04
N PRO A 496 10.12 13.22 -23.07
CA PRO A 496 10.43 14.34 -23.93
C PRO A 496 11.86 14.86 -23.69
N GLY A 497 12.67 14.97 -24.74
CA GLY A 497 14.05 15.46 -24.67
C GLY A 497 15.11 14.43 -24.29
N ALA A 498 14.71 13.20 -23.93
CA ALA A 498 15.66 12.13 -23.63
C ALA A 498 16.49 11.73 -24.86
N ARG A 499 17.77 11.43 -24.63
CA ARG A 499 18.74 11.03 -25.66
C ARG A 499 19.11 9.56 -25.59
N GLN A 500 19.06 8.99 -24.39
CA GLN A 500 19.37 7.60 -24.14
C GLN A 500 18.53 7.09 -22.97
N TYR A 501 18.26 5.79 -22.97
CA TYR A 501 17.58 5.08 -21.91
C TYR A 501 18.49 4.00 -21.33
N HIS A 502 18.50 3.88 -20.01
CA HIS A 502 19.21 2.87 -19.24
C HIS A 502 18.22 1.87 -18.69
N VAL A 503 18.40 0.59 -19.04
CA VAL A 503 17.49 -0.49 -18.63
C VAL A 503 18.11 -1.27 -17.48
N TRP A 504 17.33 -1.41 -16.42
CA TRP A 504 17.72 -2.11 -15.19
C TRP A 504 16.84 -3.32 -14.98
N ARG A 505 17.43 -4.41 -14.49
CA ARG A 505 16.74 -5.69 -14.25
C ARG A 505 17.09 -6.25 -12.89
N ALA A 506 16.08 -6.70 -12.15
CA ALA A 506 16.23 -7.61 -11.03
C ALA A 506 15.73 -9.01 -11.43
N THR A 507 16.48 -10.06 -11.08
CA THR A 507 16.04 -11.46 -11.27
C THR A 507 15.28 -11.91 -10.03
N PHE A 508 14.13 -12.56 -10.18
CA PHE A 508 13.46 -13.22 -9.08
C PHE A 508 14.03 -14.62 -8.89
N SER A 509 14.50 -14.88 -7.68
CA SER A 509 14.99 -16.18 -7.27
C SER A 509 14.00 -16.81 -6.30
N ASP A 510 13.58 -18.05 -6.58
CA ASP A 510 12.79 -18.84 -5.63
C ASP A 510 13.70 -19.28 -4.48
N ARG A 511 13.45 -18.71 -3.29
CA ARG A 511 14.24 -18.99 -2.08
C ARG A 511 13.68 -20.15 -1.27
N ARG A 512 12.58 -20.79 -1.68
CA ARG A 512 11.95 -21.87 -0.90
C ARG A 512 12.92 -23.00 -0.60
N ASP A 513 13.58 -23.54 -1.62
CA ASP A 513 14.54 -24.64 -1.49
C ASP A 513 15.71 -24.27 -0.56
N THR A 514 16.24 -23.06 -0.69
CA THR A 514 17.32 -22.56 0.16
C THR A 514 16.88 -22.46 1.62
N ILE A 515 15.64 -21.99 1.87
CA ILE A 515 15.02 -21.92 3.19
C ILE A 515 14.79 -23.33 3.77
N GLU A 516 14.30 -24.27 2.96
CA GLU A 516 13.99 -25.65 3.39
C GLU A 516 15.25 -26.50 3.61
N ARG A 517 16.31 -26.32 2.82
CA ARG A 517 17.58 -27.04 2.98
C ARG A 517 18.43 -26.51 4.14
N ASN A 518 18.19 -25.28 4.60
CA ASN A 518 18.80 -24.79 5.82
C ASN A 518 18.25 -25.60 7.01
N LYS A 519 19.06 -26.53 7.54
CA LYS A 519 18.65 -27.48 8.59
C LYS A 519 18.19 -26.78 9.86
N MET A 520 18.79 -25.63 10.20
CA MET A 520 18.44 -24.85 11.37
C MET A 520 17.08 -24.16 11.17
N LEU A 521 16.91 -23.44 10.06
CA LEU A 521 15.68 -22.70 9.74
C LEU A 521 14.49 -23.62 9.47
N SER A 522 14.70 -24.73 8.75
CA SER A 522 13.64 -25.71 8.47
C SER A 522 13.17 -26.47 9.71
N SER A 523 14.09 -26.85 10.61
CA SER A 523 13.74 -27.47 11.89
C SER A 523 12.97 -26.50 12.78
N LEU A 524 13.39 -25.24 12.82
CA LEU A 524 12.73 -24.15 13.53
C LEU A 524 11.31 -23.89 13.00
N LEU A 525 11.14 -23.74 11.69
CA LEU A 525 9.83 -23.56 11.04
C LEU A 525 8.90 -24.75 11.31
N LYS A 526 9.41 -25.99 11.35
CA LYS A 526 8.62 -27.18 11.71
C LYS A 526 8.16 -27.16 13.16
N VAL A 527 9.05 -26.84 14.11
CA VAL A 527 8.70 -26.73 15.54
C VAL A 527 7.67 -25.63 15.76
N VAL A 528 7.92 -24.44 15.21
CA VAL A 528 7.01 -23.29 15.29
C VAL A 528 5.65 -23.63 14.65
N ARG A 529 5.62 -24.20 13.46
CA ARG A 529 4.35 -24.56 12.78
C ARG A 529 3.55 -25.62 13.55
N ASN A 530 4.21 -26.66 14.06
CA ASN A 530 3.54 -27.69 14.86
C ASN A 530 2.98 -27.11 16.16
N PHE A 531 3.71 -26.20 16.80
CA PHE A 531 3.26 -25.51 17.99
C PHE A 531 2.09 -24.54 17.71
N LEU A 532 2.17 -23.77 16.63
CA LEU A 532 1.15 -22.80 16.23
C LEU A 532 -0.15 -23.47 15.75
N ARG A 533 -0.08 -24.66 15.14
CA ARG A 533 -1.26 -25.49 14.84
C ARG A 533 -2.09 -25.83 16.08
N SER A 534 -1.45 -25.91 17.25
CA SER A 534 -2.09 -26.18 18.55
C SER A 534 -2.76 -24.94 19.16
N ASN A 535 -2.43 -23.74 18.69
CA ASN A 535 -2.93 -22.46 19.21
C ASN A 535 -3.68 -21.70 18.11
N ARG A 536 -5.01 -21.92 18.03
CA ARG A 536 -5.91 -21.35 16.98
C ARG A 536 -5.79 -19.84 16.79
N GLY A 537 -5.35 -19.12 17.82
CA GLY A 537 -5.13 -17.68 17.77
C GLY A 537 -3.83 -17.26 17.10
N MET A 538 -2.82 -18.09 16.84
CA MET A 538 -1.54 -17.67 16.23
C MET A 538 -1.23 -18.59 15.05
N TYR A 539 -1.48 -18.13 13.83
CA TYR A 539 -1.25 -18.91 12.62
C TYR A 539 -0.05 -18.36 11.87
N LEU A 540 1.01 -19.16 11.74
CA LEU A 540 2.04 -18.95 10.73
C LEU A 540 1.65 -19.80 9.52
N PRO A 541 1.22 -19.19 8.40
CA PRO A 541 0.91 -19.96 7.21
C PRO A 541 2.11 -20.81 6.77
N PRO A 542 1.87 -21.98 6.14
CA PRO A 542 2.95 -22.69 5.49
C PRO A 542 3.61 -21.75 4.47
N LEU A 543 4.91 -21.97 4.22
CA LEU A 543 5.57 -21.25 3.13
C LEU A 543 4.75 -21.50 1.85
N PRO A 544 4.56 -20.48 1.01
CA PRO A 544 3.93 -20.66 -0.28
C PRO A 544 4.74 -21.63 -1.13
N ASP A 545 4.15 -22.06 -2.25
CA ASP A 545 4.83 -23.04 -3.09
C ASP A 545 6.14 -22.53 -3.69
N LYS A 546 6.22 -21.20 -3.85
CA LYS A 546 7.37 -20.44 -4.32
C LYS A 546 7.58 -19.22 -3.42
N VAL A 547 8.83 -18.98 -3.01
CA VAL A 547 9.22 -17.78 -2.23
C VAL A 547 10.02 -16.88 -3.15
N TRP A 548 9.31 -16.12 -3.98
CA TRP A 548 9.94 -15.20 -4.92
C TRP A 548 10.47 -13.96 -4.20
N VAL A 549 11.79 -13.78 -4.28
CA VAL A 549 12.47 -12.60 -3.75
C VAL A 549 13.26 -11.96 -4.90
N PRO A 550 13.06 -10.66 -5.18
CA PRO A 550 13.85 -9.96 -6.17
C PRO A 550 15.30 -9.84 -5.69
N GLU A 551 16.24 -10.07 -6.60
CA GLU A 551 17.64 -9.73 -6.39
C GLU A 551 17.87 -8.23 -6.62
N ARG A 552 19.12 -7.78 -6.46
CA ARG A 552 19.47 -6.38 -6.75
C ARG A 552 19.27 -6.09 -8.24
N TYR A 553 18.91 -4.86 -8.54
CA TYR A 553 18.86 -4.38 -9.91
C TYR A 553 20.26 -4.21 -10.49
N GLU A 554 20.43 -4.70 -11.71
CA GLU A 554 21.66 -4.58 -12.50
C GLU A 554 21.34 -3.95 -13.85
N ALA A 555 22.26 -3.13 -14.37
CA ALA A 555 22.14 -2.57 -15.71
C ALA A 555 22.28 -3.68 -16.75
N VAL A 556 21.29 -3.83 -17.63
CA VAL A 556 21.30 -4.86 -18.68
C VAL A 556 21.62 -4.32 -20.07
N GLY A 557 21.43 -3.02 -20.28
CA GLY A 557 21.80 -2.34 -21.52
C GLY A 557 21.28 -0.91 -21.60
N THR A 558 21.58 -0.27 -22.71
CA THR A 558 21.07 1.06 -23.08
C THR A 558 20.49 1.05 -24.49
N THR A 559 19.63 2.03 -24.78
CA THR A 559 19.02 2.21 -26.11
C THR A 559 18.67 3.68 -26.34
N THR A 560 18.58 4.12 -27.60
CA THR A 560 18.03 5.43 -27.98
C THR A 560 16.53 5.37 -28.26
N GLU A 561 16.01 4.16 -28.49
CA GLU A 561 14.61 3.91 -28.82
C GLU A 561 13.76 3.76 -27.55
N ALA A 562 12.45 3.96 -27.68
CA ALA A 562 11.48 3.73 -26.59
C ALA A 562 11.14 2.23 -26.38
N HIS A 563 12.04 1.35 -26.80
CA HIS A 563 11.94 -0.09 -26.62
C HIS A 563 13.33 -0.73 -26.48
N PHE A 564 13.38 -1.89 -25.83
CA PHE A 564 14.61 -2.65 -25.61
C PHE A 564 14.34 -4.15 -25.57
N VAL A 565 15.22 -4.94 -26.17
CA VAL A 565 15.14 -6.41 -26.11
C VAL A 565 16.22 -6.96 -25.20
N ASP A 566 15.81 -7.49 -24.04
CA ASP A 566 16.72 -8.26 -23.18
C ASP A 566 16.89 -9.67 -23.74
N GLY A 567 17.91 -9.83 -24.59
CA GLY A 567 18.34 -11.13 -25.12
C GLY A 567 19.13 -11.98 -24.14
N LYS A 568 19.42 -11.49 -22.93
CA LYS A 568 20.10 -12.24 -21.87
C LYS A 568 19.11 -12.85 -20.87
N ALA A 569 17.80 -12.65 -21.06
CA ALA A 569 16.78 -13.30 -20.28
C ALA A 569 16.81 -14.82 -20.53
N ALA A 570 16.80 -15.61 -19.47
CA ALA A 570 16.68 -17.06 -19.55
C ALA A 570 15.23 -17.44 -19.86
N ALA A 571 15.04 -18.53 -20.60
CA ALA A 571 13.73 -19.09 -20.84
C ALA A 571 13.08 -19.50 -19.51
N GLY A 572 11.84 -19.06 -19.26
CA GLY A 572 11.13 -19.28 -18.00
C GLY A 572 11.69 -18.50 -16.80
N GLY A 573 12.59 -17.54 -17.04
CA GLY A 573 13.06 -16.63 -16.00
C GLY A 573 11.96 -15.67 -15.56
N HIS A 574 12.07 -15.21 -14.32
CA HIS A 574 11.20 -14.21 -13.73
C HIS A 574 12.02 -12.96 -13.44
N TYR A 575 11.58 -11.82 -13.96
CA TYR A 575 12.33 -10.56 -13.91
C TYR A 575 11.45 -9.39 -13.54
N MET A 576 12.06 -8.35 -12.97
CA MET A 576 11.47 -7.03 -12.80
C MET A 576 12.37 -6.00 -13.48
N TYR A 577 11.77 -5.03 -14.17
CA TYR A 577 12.50 -4.00 -14.90
C TYR A 577 12.03 -2.61 -14.54
N TYR A 578 12.95 -1.65 -14.64
CA TYR A 578 12.63 -0.22 -14.79
C TYR A 578 13.61 0.42 -15.79
N VAL A 579 13.24 1.61 -16.27
CA VAL A 579 14.03 2.39 -17.22
C VAL A 579 14.30 3.78 -16.65
N VAL A 580 15.49 4.31 -16.91
CA VAL A 580 15.90 5.68 -16.58
C VAL A 580 16.28 6.40 -17.86
N ALA A 581 15.74 7.60 -18.09
CA ALA A 581 16.14 8.45 -19.20
C ALA A 581 17.40 9.25 -18.86
N GLU A 582 18.25 9.47 -19.86
CA GLU A 582 19.41 10.36 -19.82
C GLU A 582 19.26 11.46 -20.88
N TYR A 583 19.53 12.69 -20.47
CA TYR A 583 19.35 13.91 -21.24
C TYR A 583 20.68 14.45 -21.78
N ALA A 584 20.61 15.43 -22.68
CA ALA A 584 21.78 15.93 -23.41
C ALA A 584 22.88 16.55 -22.52
N ASP A 585 22.51 17.03 -21.34
CA ASP A 585 23.39 17.58 -20.30
C ASP A 585 23.93 16.51 -19.34
N GLY A 586 23.60 15.24 -19.56
CA GLY A 586 23.97 14.11 -18.70
C GLY A 586 23.04 13.93 -17.48
N GLN A 587 22.00 14.77 -17.33
CA GLN A 587 21.03 14.59 -16.27
C GLN A 587 20.22 13.30 -16.48
N LYS A 588 19.98 12.57 -15.38
CA LYS A 588 19.17 11.36 -15.37
C LYS A 588 17.83 11.61 -14.70
N SER A 589 16.77 11.06 -15.28
CA SER A 589 15.43 11.11 -14.70
C SER A 589 15.30 10.20 -13.47
N ALA A 590 14.20 10.34 -12.75
CA ALA A 590 13.71 9.26 -11.89
C ALA A 590 13.44 7.98 -12.71
N ALA A 591 13.24 6.86 -12.02
CA ALA A 591 12.86 5.60 -12.67
C ALA A 591 11.43 5.66 -13.24
N SER A 592 11.18 4.92 -14.31
CA SER A 592 9.83 4.61 -14.80
C SER A 592 9.00 3.83 -13.77
N ASN A 593 7.76 3.48 -14.12
CA ASN A 593 7.10 2.37 -13.43
C ASN A 593 7.91 1.08 -13.55
N ILE A 594 7.69 0.15 -12.62
CA ILE A 594 8.20 -1.21 -12.72
C ILE A 594 7.26 -2.07 -13.56
N VAL A 595 7.82 -3.10 -14.19
CA VAL A 595 7.08 -4.17 -14.85
C VAL A 595 7.73 -5.52 -14.60
N THR A 596 6.96 -6.60 -14.66
CA THR A 596 7.47 -7.97 -14.54
C THR A 596 7.44 -8.71 -15.87
N ALA A 597 8.40 -9.60 -16.07
CA ALA A 597 8.41 -10.56 -17.16
C ALA A 597 8.56 -11.98 -16.61
N PRO A 598 7.60 -12.90 -16.88
CA PRO A 598 6.32 -12.65 -17.54
C PRO A 598 5.40 -11.73 -16.71
N SER A 599 4.55 -10.97 -17.40
CA SER A 599 3.46 -10.22 -16.77
C SER A 599 2.32 -11.16 -16.37
N PHE A 600 1.65 -10.89 -15.25
CA PHE A 600 0.42 -11.59 -14.88
C PHE A 600 -0.83 -11.03 -15.57
N MET A 601 -0.70 -9.88 -16.25
CA MET A 601 -1.72 -9.36 -17.13
C MET A 601 -1.55 -9.99 -18.52
N PRO A 602 -2.60 -10.56 -19.13
CA PRO A 602 -2.56 -10.95 -20.53
C PRO A 602 -2.21 -9.76 -21.43
N ALA A 603 -1.52 -10.05 -22.54
CA ALA A 603 -1.18 -9.00 -23.50
C ALA A 603 -2.45 -8.38 -24.11
N SER A 604 -2.46 -7.06 -24.31
CA SER A 604 -3.62 -6.36 -24.89
C SER A 604 -3.80 -6.71 -26.36
N THR A 605 -4.99 -7.16 -26.74
CA THR A 605 -5.36 -7.57 -28.10
C THR A 605 -6.64 -6.88 -28.56
N TYR A 606 -6.94 -6.94 -29.86
CA TYR A 606 -8.21 -6.46 -30.39
C TYR A 606 -9.41 -7.17 -29.73
N ALA A 607 -9.39 -8.50 -29.55
CA ALA A 607 -10.52 -9.18 -28.91
C ALA A 607 -10.61 -8.84 -27.42
N GLY A 608 -9.48 -8.66 -26.73
CA GLY A 608 -9.44 -8.20 -25.34
C GLY A 608 -10.09 -6.82 -25.14
N ILE A 609 -9.77 -5.84 -25.98
CA ILE A 609 -10.40 -4.51 -25.92
C ILE A 609 -11.88 -4.59 -26.30
N HIS A 610 -12.24 -5.40 -27.29
CA HIS A 610 -13.64 -5.62 -27.66
C HIS A 610 -14.44 -6.19 -26.47
N GLN A 611 -13.89 -7.16 -25.75
CA GLN A 611 -14.50 -7.70 -24.53
C GLN A 611 -14.62 -6.63 -23.43
N LEU A 612 -13.60 -5.79 -23.25
CA LEU A 612 -13.59 -4.74 -22.25
C LEU A 612 -14.64 -3.64 -22.54
N LEU A 613 -14.76 -3.20 -23.80
CA LEU A 613 -15.80 -2.28 -24.24
C LEU A 613 -17.20 -2.84 -24.00
N ASN A 614 -17.41 -4.14 -24.24
CA ASN A 614 -18.70 -4.80 -23.97
C ASN A 614 -18.98 -4.93 -22.47
N ARG A 615 -17.96 -5.27 -21.66
CA ARG A 615 -18.09 -5.35 -20.21
C ARG A 615 -18.55 -4.03 -19.60
N HIS A 616 -18.04 -2.91 -20.11
CA HIS A 616 -18.41 -1.58 -19.65
C HIS A 616 -19.52 -0.90 -20.47
N ALA A 617 -20.29 -1.65 -21.26
CA ALA A 617 -21.27 -1.06 -22.18
C ALA A 617 -22.27 -0.12 -21.48
N HIS A 618 -22.71 -0.46 -20.26
CA HIS A 618 -23.62 0.38 -19.48
C HIS A 618 -23.01 1.71 -18.99
N HIS A 619 -21.68 1.81 -18.98
CA HIS A 619 -20.93 2.98 -18.50
C HIS A 619 -20.28 3.79 -19.62
N LEU A 620 -20.40 3.33 -20.87
CA LEU A 620 -19.77 3.91 -22.04
C LEU A 620 -20.82 4.51 -22.99
N PRO A 621 -21.09 5.83 -22.93
CA PRO A 621 -22.16 6.47 -23.72
C PRO A 621 -21.97 6.39 -25.25
N GLN A 622 -20.77 6.03 -25.73
CA GLN A 622 -20.44 5.90 -27.16
C GLN A 622 -19.90 4.51 -27.53
N GLN A 623 -20.29 3.47 -26.79
CA GLN A 623 -19.74 2.12 -26.95
C GLN A 623 -19.85 1.57 -28.39
N ASN A 624 -20.98 1.74 -29.08
CA ASN A 624 -21.12 1.28 -30.47
C ASN A 624 -20.13 1.96 -31.43
N SER A 625 -19.92 3.28 -31.28
CA SER A 625 -18.93 4.01 -32.07
C SER A 625 -17.52 3.54 -31.75
N ALA A 626 -17.21 3.33 -30.46
CA ALA A 626 -15.92 2.84 -30.03
C ALA A 626 -15.61 1.44 -30.59
N LEU A 627 -16.59 0.54 -30.58
CA LEU A 627 -16.48 -0.78 -31.21
C LEU A 627 -16.26 -0.68 -32.72
N GLN A 628 -16.96 0.21 -33.39
CA GLN A 628 -16.78 0.40 -34.84
C GLN A 628 -15.37 0.89 -35.16
N THR A 629 -14.88 1.91 -34.46
CA THR A 629 -13.51 2.41 -34.62
C THR A 629 -12.46 1.33 -34.31
N LEU A 630 -12.70 0.49 -33.29
CA LEU A 630 -11.83 -0.66 -33.00
C LEU A 630 -11.82 -1.69 -34.14
N ASN A 631 -12.98 -1.99 -34.72
CA ASN A 631 -13.10 -2.92 -35.86
C ASN A 631 -12.45 -2.37 -37.13
N ASP A 632 -12.54 -1.06 -37.37
CA ASP A 632 -11.88 -0.39 -38.49
C ASP A 632 -10.36 -0.48 -38.34
N ALA A 633 -9.84 -0.23 -37.14
CA ALA A 633 -8.42 -0.42 -36.83
C ALA A 633 -7.98 -1.89 -37.02
N GLN A 634 -8.79 -2.85 -36.56
CA GLN A 634 -8.49 -4.27 -36.75
C GLN A 634 -8.47 -4.66 -38.22
N THR A 635 -9.37 -4.12 -39.03
CA THR A 635 -9.44 -4.36 -40.48
C THR A 635 -8.21 -3.82 -41.18
N ALA A 636 -7.79 -2.58 -40.86
CA ALA A 636 -6.55 -2.00 -41.38
C ALA A 636 -5.33 -2.86 -41.00
N ALA A 637 -5.24 -3.28 -39.74
CA ALA A 637 -4.14 -4.12 -39.26
C ALA A 637 -4.09 -5.48 -39.98
N LYS A 638 -5.23 -6.15 -40.18
CA LYS A 638 -5.32 -7.41 -40.93
C LYS A 638 -5.01 -7.25 -42.42
N GLY A 639 -5.29 -6.07 -42.98
CA GLY A 639 -4.89 -5.68 -44.34
C GLY A 639 -3.40 -5.33 -44.49
N GLY A 640 -2.64 -5.31 -43.39
CA GLY A 640 -1.22 -4.98 -43.36
C GLY A 640 -0.90 -3.50 -43.14
N ASP A 641 -1.91 -2.63 -43.04
CA ASP A 641 -1.73 -1.21 -42.78
C ASP A 641 -1.71 -0.92 -41.26
N LEU A 642 -0.59 -1.27 -40.64
CA LEU A 642 -0.38 -1.09 -39.19
C LEU A 642 -0.25 0.39 -38.80
N ALA A 643 0.19 1.26 -39.71
CA ALA A 643 0.26 2.70 -39.47
C ALA A 643 -1.14 3.31 -39.35
N MET A 644 -2.04 2.99 -40.29
CA MET A 644 -3.44 3.38 -40.21
C MET A 644 -4.12 2.80 -38.97
N ALA A 645 -3.88 1.52 -38.66
CA ALA A 645 -4.43 0.89 -37.46
C ALA A 645 -4.02 1.64 -36.18
N ALA A 646 -2.73 1.96 -36.02
CA ALA A 646 -2.23 2.72 -34.88
C ALA A 646 -2.84 4.12 -34.80
N ALA A 647 -2.98 4.82 -35.93
CA ALA A 647 -3.62 6.14 -35.98
C ALA A 647 -5.10 6.07 -35.57
N THR A 648 -5.85 5.08 -36.06
CA THR A 648 -7.26 4.87 -35.72
C THR A 648 -7.43 4.54 -34.23
N LEU A 649 -6.57 3.71 -33.65
CA LEU A 649 -6.58 3.43 -32.21
C LEU A 649 -6.27 4.67 -31.36
N LYS A 650 -5.33 5.52 -31.79
CA LYS A 650 -5.05 6.81 -31.14
C LYS A 650 -6.25 7.76 -31.22
N ASN A 651 -6.95 7.80 -32.35
CA ASN A 651 -8.17 8.59 -32.47
C ASN A 651 -9.27 8.08 -31.52
N LEU A 652 -9.45 6.75 -31.42
CA LEU A 652 -10.37 6.16 -30.45
C LEU A 652 -10.04 6.60 -29.01
N TYR A 653 -8.76 6.62 -28.65
CA TYR A 653 -8.31 7.10 -27.34
C TYR A 653 -8.74 8.54 -27.08
N VAL A 654 -8.50 9.45 -28.04
CA VAL A 654 -8.85 10.87 -27.95
C VAL A 654 -10.37 11.07 -27.84
N THR A 655 -11.16 10.32 -28.61
CA THR A 655 -12.62 10.36 -28.52
C THR A 655 -13.12 9.92 -27.15
N LEU A 656 -12.57 8.84 -26.61
CA LEU A 656 -12.90 8.37 -25.26
C LEU A 656 -12.49 9.39 -24.19
N GLU A 657 -11.34 10.04 -24.33
CA GLU A 657 -10.90 11.10 -23.42
C GLU A 657 -11.85 12.31 -23.43
N ALA A 658 -12.33 12.72 -24.59
CA ALA A 658 -13.30 13.80 -24.70
C ALA A 658 -14.64 13.45 -24.03
N ALA A 659 -15.08 12.19 -24.14
CA ALA A 659 -16.26 11.69 -23.44
C ALA A 659 -16.05 11.60 -21.92
N ARG A 660 -14.82 11.32 -21.48
CA ARG A 660 -14.42 11.17 -20.09
C ARG A 660 -14.71 12.41 -19.25
N ALA A 661 -14.37 13.59 -19.78
CA ALA A 661 -14.59 14.88 -19.12
C ALA A 661 -16.08 15.20 -18.87
N GLN A 662 -16.99 14.46 -19.47
CA GLN A 662 -18.44 14.66 -19.40
C GLN A 662 -19.17 13.46 -18.78
N SER A 663 -18.44 12.45 -18.29
CA SER A 663 -19.00 11.17 -17.84
C SER A 663 -18.95 11.04 -16.32
N GLU A 664 -20.08 10.67 -15.71
CA GLU A 664 -20.15 10.23 -14.30
C GLU A 664 -19.48 8.85 -14.09
N ALA A 665 -19.10 8.16 -15.16
CA ALA A 665 -18.40 6.87 -15.14
C ALA A 665 -16.99 6.96 -15.78
N ASP A 666 -16.24 8.02 -15.46
CA ASP A 666 -14.83 8.21 -15.86
C ASP A 666 -13.96 6.95 -15.66
N TRP A 667 -14.19 6.23 -14.55
CA TRP A 667 -13.46 5.00 -14.23
C TRP A 667 -13.50 3.92 -15.31
N ALA A 668 -14.64 3.70 -15.97
CA ALA A 668 -14.80 2.68 -16.99
C ALA A 668 -14.04 3.06 -18.27
N ILE A 669 -14.04 4.37 -18.59
CA ILE A 669 -13.27 4.90 -19.71
C ILE A 669 -11.77 4.75 -19.47
N ARG A 670 -11.29 5.02 -18.24
CA ARG A 670 -9.87 4.87 -17.88
C ARG A 670 -9.38 3.42 -18.04
N ASP A 671 -10.18 2.43 -17.66
CA ASP A 671 -9.81 1.02 -17.84
C ASP A 671 -9.62 0.67 -19.32
N VAL A 672 -10.54 1.10 -20.18
CA VAL A 672 -10.45 0.93 -21.63
C VAL A 672 -9.21 1.64 -22.18
N GLN A 673 -8.96 2.87 -21.73
CA GLN A 673 -7.82 3.67 -22.15
C GLN A 673 -6.47 3.03 -21.81
N VAL A 674 -6.32 2.44 -20.62
CA VAL A 674 -5.10 1.70 -20.24
C VAL A 674 -4.87 0.54 -21.22
N ALA A 675 -5.90 -0.28 -21.47
CA ALA A 675 -5.77 -1.40 -22.41
C ALA A 675 -5.50 -0.94 -23.85
N LEU A 676 -6.10 0.18 -24.26
CA LEU A 676 -5.95 0.77 -25.59
C LEU A 676 -4.56 1.33 -25.83
N ARG A 677 -3.95 2.04 -24.86
CA ARG A 677 -2.56 2.51 -24.98
C ARG A 677 -1.59 1.35 -25.16
N LYS A 678 -1.79 0.26 -24.41
CA LYS A 678 -1.02 -0.98 -24.60
C LYS A 678 -1.17 -1.54 -26.01
N LEU A 679 -2.40 -1.63 -26.56
CA LEU A 679 -2.60 -2.12 -27.94
C LEU A 679 -2.01 -1.19 -29.01
N VAL A 680 -2.10 0.13 -28.84
CA VAL A 680 -1.44 1.11 -29.73
C VAL A 680 0.07 0.81 -29.75
N ARG A 681 0.69 0.65 -28.59
CA ARG A 681 2.13 0.36 -28.48
C ARG A 681 2.49 -0.95 -29.17
N ARG A 682 1.71 -2.02 -28.97
CA ARG A 682 1.91 -3.30 -29.65
C ARG A 682 1.77 -3.19 -31.17
N THR A 683 0.82 -2.39 -31.65
CA THR A 683 0.61 -2.15 -33.09
C THR A 683 1.84 -1.47 -33.72
N LEU A 684 2.42 -0.48 -33.03
CA LEU A 684 3.66 0.18 -33.46
C LEU A 684 4.86 -0.76 -33.43
N LEU A 685 5.00 -1.59 -32.39
CA LEU A 685 6.04 -2.62 -32.32
C LEU A 685 5.92 -3.66 -33.45
N ALA A 686 4.69 -4.02 -33.84
CA ALA A 686 4.44 -4.89 -34.98
C ALA A 686 4.81 -4.22 -36.31
N GLN A 687 4.52 -2.92 -36.46
CA GLN A 687 4.91 -2.12 -37.62
C GLN A 687 6.44 -2.08 -37.78
N GLU A 688 7.17 -1.99 -36.67
CA GLU A 688 8.63 -2.03 -36.60
C GLU A 688 9.21 -3.46 -36.64
N LYS A 689 8.36 -4.48 -36.81
CA LYS A 689 8.73 -5.91 -36.84
C LYS A 689 9.41 -6.42 -35.56
N GLN A 690 9.19 -5.75 -34.43
CA GLN A 690 9.65 -6.19 -33.11
C GLN A 690 8.79 -7.33 -32.56
N ILE A 691 7.49 -7.36 -32.92
CA ILE A 691 6.58 -8.47 -32.66
C ILE A 691 5.85 -8.92 -33.93
N PRO A 692 5.45 -10.19 -34.04
CA PRO A 692 4.54 -10.65 -35.08
C PRO A 692 3.16 -10.00 -34.97
N ALA A 693 2.58 -9.58 -36.11
CA ALA A 693 1.28 -8.90 -36.14
C ALA A 693 0.11 -9.81 -35.68
N ASP A 694 0.26 -11.13 -35.77
CA ASP A 694 -0.75 -12.08 -35.29
C ASP A 694 -0.95 -12.08 -33.78
N LEU A 695 0.04 -11.58 -33.02
CA LEU A 695 -0.09 -11.37 -31.58
C LEU A 695 -1.07 -10.24 -31.22
N LEU A 696 -1.53 -9.43 -32.18
CA LEU A 696 -2.51 -8.37 -31.96
C LEU A 696 -3.96 -8.89 -31.90
N TRP A 697 -4.24 -10.08 -32.43
CA TRP A 697 -5.62 -10.54 -32.69
C TRP A 697 -6.36 -11.06 -31.47
N GLY A 698 -5.64 -11.75 -30.57
CA GLY A 698 -6.11 -12.78 -29.62
C GLY A 698 -7.43 -12.54 -28.91
#